data_AF-A0AA85A693-F1
#
_entry.id   AF-A0AA85A693-F1
#
_cell.length_a   1.000
_cell.length_b   1.000
_cell.length_c   1.000
_cell.angle_alpha   90.00
_cell.angle_beta   90.00
_cell.angle_gamma   90.00
#
_symmetry.space_group_name_H-M   'P 1'
#
loop_
_entity.id
_entity.type
_entity.pdbx_description
1 polymer ?
#
loop_
_entity_poly.entity_id
_entity_poly.type
_entity_poly.pdbx_seq_one_letter_code
_entity_poly.pdbx_strand_id
1 'polypeptide(L)'
;MTCISTYLVKMLFIFLGFWFRLPPNEAYSPELSPTSHNHSVNDSLKHLHILFRHGDRSPIVNIPAILHTIPSAWSQGFGMLTDKGVEQHFFLGKWLRSKYQGFVPSKYNSSYYHVRSTDVDRTLMSAMANAAGFYNQSPSPLSAYGINWFPIPVHTKPQVTDTLLGVAPCPYRDSLQRIQMDSQPSIEFEKNHSNLFVKLTDVAGIGPVNRHNVWSISDFITCMIAHNITLPDWCTDDFLAELHEVNRFYWVIISHSCDYILVDCKNHTFRFYGWHDNLPERRINDNKLPPNEAYSPELSPTSHNHSVNDSLKHLHILFRHGDRSPIVNIPAILHTIPSAWSQGFGMLTDKGVEQHFFLGKWLRSKYQGFVPSKYNGSYYHVRSTDVDRTLMSAMANAAGFYNQSPSPLSAYGINWFPIPVHTKPQVTDTLLGVAPCPYRDSLQRIQMDSQPSIEFEKNHSNLFVKLTDVAGIGPVNRHNVWSISDFITCMIAHNITLPDWCTDDFLAELHEVNRFYWVKKYSSSDDIIRLEIGVFLDTFVKHIHSIIRGEQLNLTYEYKLSTEHMMIYSAHDTDVTYILAGFGVYNNQTINYASTVILELHGPDKSSKESDYRIKLLYKKGWTDETGEYLTLPACKGQPGYNGCPVNLVLEQIKPLLLSTDRFYKECSTDQPDSVNYRLHPIVFIFVGAAISSVIMLLVFWYYSLRLRRYNSLDVTEQPIL
;
A
#
# COMPACT_ATOMS: atom_id res chain seq x y z
N MET A 1 6.53 39.22 25.85
CA MET A 1 6.04 39.05 27.24
C MET A 1 5.28 37.74 27.31
N THR A 2 6.03 36.65 27.48
CA THR A 2 5.57 35.26 27.50
C THR A 2 6.25 34.62 28.69
N CYS A 3 5.63 34.75 29.85
CA CYS A 3 5.93 34.05 31.12
C CYS A 3 5.10 34.76 32.18
N ILE A 4 4.05 34.13 32.71
CA ILE A 4 3.29 34.43 33.96
C ILE A 4 1.92 33.71 33.94
N SER A 5 1.45 33.19 32.80
CA SER A 5 0.16 32.46 32.75
C SER A 5 0.18 30.99 33.24
N THR A 6 1.33 30.40 33.54
CA THR A 6 1.44 28.97 33.90
C THR A 6 1.56 28.70 35.41
N TYR A 7 1.72 29.72 36.25
CA TYR A 7 1.91 29.53 37.70
C TYR A 7 0.61 29.51 38.53
N LEU A 8 -0.50 30.02 38.00
CA LEU A 8 -1.78 30.09 38.74
C LEU A 8 -2.66 28.84 38.61
N VAL A 9 -2.42 27.97 37.62
CA VAL A 9 -3.17 26.70 37.46
C VAL A 9 -2.57 25.56 38.30
N LYS A 10 -1.30 25.68 38.73
CA LYS A 10 -0.63 24.70 39.60
C LYS A 10 -0.90 24.89 41.10
N MET A 11 -1.41 26.05 41.52
CA MET A 11 -1.70 26.34 42.93
C MET A 11 -3.10 25.86 43.38
N LEU A 12 -4.00 25.50 42.46
CA LEU A 12 -5.32 24.96 42.80
C LEU A 12 -5.38 23.42 42.98
N PHE A 13 -4.30 22.70 42.65
CA PHE A 13 -4.22 21.24 42.85
C PHE A 13 -3.49 20.81 44.14
N ILE A 14 -3.05 21.78 44.96
CA ILE A 14 -2.29 21.51 46.20
C ILE A 14 -3.18 21.52 47.46
N PHE A 15 -4.49 21.80 47.35
CA PHE A 15 -5.38 21.91 48.52
C PHE A 15 -6.44 20.82 48.71
N LEU A 16 -6.41 19.72 47.96
CA LEU A 16 -7.33 18.58 48.15
C LEU A 16 -6.59 17.23 48.31
N GLY A 17 -5.46 17.24 49.02
CA GLY A 17 -4.68 16.06 49.34
C GLY A 17 -4.40 15.93 50.82
N PHE A 18 -5.41 15.70 51.65
CA PHE A 18 -5.24 15.20 53.02
C PHE A 18 -6.46 14.34 53.40
N TRP A 19 -6.18 13.25 54.15
CA TRP A 19 -7.08 12.18 54.62
C TRP A 19 -7.18 10.96 53.67
N PHE A 20 -6.21 10.06 53.70
CA PHE A 20 -6.18 8.88 54.59
C PHE A 20 -4.86 8.10 54.38
N ARG A 21 -4.12 7.89 55.48
CA ARG A 21 -3.01 6.94 55.61
C ARG A 21 -3.60 5.59 56.04
N LEU A 22 -3.21 4.48 55.39
CA LEU A 22 -3.17 3.16 56.02
C LEU A 22 -1.90 2.38 55.58
N PRO A 23 -1.36 1.48 56.45
CA PRO A 23 0.01 0.93 56.40
C PRO A 23 0.09 -0.43 55.64
N PRO A 24 1.26 -1.11 55.57
CA PRO A 24 1.58 -2.06 54.50
C PRO A 24 1.24 -3.53 54.79
N ASN A 25 1.14 -4.31 53.70
CA ASN A 25 1.21 -5.77 53.53
C ASN A 25 0.23 -6.65 54.31
N GLU A 26 -0.62 -7.37 53.56
CA GLU A 26 -0.81 -8.82 53.74
C GLU A 26 -1.36 -9.44 52.45
N ALA A 27 -0.81 -10.60 52.08
CA ALA A 27 -1.18 -11.37 50.90
C ALA A 27 -2.51 -12.10 51.13
N TYR A 28 -3.46 -12.03 50.17
CA TYR A 28 -4.57 -12.98 50.10
C TYR A 28 -5.07 -13.18 48.67
N SER A 29 -5.12 -14.45 48.28
CA SER A 29 -5.68 -15.00 47.04
C SER A 29 -7.19 -14.73 46.91
N PRO A 30 -7.75 -14.48 45.71
CA PRO A 30 -9.20 -14.42 45.57
C PRO A 30 -9.76 -15.76 45.05
N GLU A 31 -10.43 -16.49 45.93
CA GLU A 31 -11.57 -17.33 45.55
C GLU A 31 -12.74 -16.40 45.19
N LEU A 32 -13.20 -16.48 43.95
CA LEU A 32 -14.37 -15.75 43.45
C LEU A 32 -15.65 -16.45 43.91
N SER A 33 -16.43 -15.79 44.77
CA SER A 33 -17.87 -16.01 44.87
C SER A 33 -18.60 -14.66 44.66
N PRO A 34 -19.73 -14.64 43.93
CA PRO A 34 -20.28 -13.39 43.40
C PRO A 34 -21.25 -12.73 44.39
N THR A 35 -20.89 -11.57 44.92
CA THR A 35 -21.86 -10.65 45.54
C THR A 35 -22.30 -9.61 44.53
N SER A 36 -23.60 -9.61 44.26
CA SER A 36 -24.29 -8.72 43.34
C SER A 36 -24.30 -7.29 43.84
N HIS A 37 -23.41 -6.45 43.32
CA HIS A 37 -23.61 -5.00 43.29
C HIS A 37 -24.12 -4.60 41.92
N ASN A 38 -25.43 -4.35 41.86
CA ASN A 38 -26.16 -3.89 40.70
C ASN A 38 -25.90 -2.39 40.48
N HIS A 39 -24.69 -2.05 40.02
CA HIS A 39 -24.46 -0.80 39.30
C HIS A 39 -24.64 -1.11 37.82
N SER A 40 -25.83 -0.82 37.28
CA SER A 40 -26.05 -0.83 35.83
C SER A 40 -25.28 0.33 35.21
N VAL A 41 -23.99 0.15 35.01
CA VAL A 41 -23.24 1.00 34.08
C VAL A 41 -23.79 0.65 32.70
N ASN A 42 -24.50 1.60 32.10
CA ASN A 42 -25.03 1.46 30.75
C ASN A 42 -23.88 1.66 29.75
N ASP A 43 -22.93 0.72 29.76
CA ASP A 43 -21.76 0.73 28.90
C ASP A 43 -22.17 0.31 27.49
N SER A 44 -22.08 1.26 26.56
CA SER A 44 -22.33 1.01 25.12
C SER A 44 -21.01 1.10 24.36
N LEU A 45 -20.74 0.08 23.53
CA LEU A 45 -19.56 0.06 22.66
C LEU A 45 -19.62 1.24 21.68
N LYS A 46 -18.60 2.11 21.71
CA LYS A 46 -18.50 3.30 20.84
C LYS A 46 -17.49 3.16 19.72
N HIS A 47 -16.43 2.37 19.93
CA HIS A 47 -15.35 2.20 18.98
C HIS A 47 -14.62 0.87 19.24
N LEU A 48 -13.97 0.33 18.22
CA LEU A 48 -13.29 -0.96 18.28
C LEU A 48 -11.93 -0.87 17.60
N HIS A 49 -10.87 -1.11 18.37
CA HIS A 49 -9.54 -1.43 17.84
C HIS A 49 -9.29 -2.93 18.03
N ILE A 50 -8.92 -3.61 16.95
CA ILE A 50 -8.53 -5.02 16.99
C ILE A 50 -7.10 -5.12 16.48
N LEU A 51 -6.26 -5.82 17.24
CA LEU A 51 -4.91 -6.21 16.82
C LEU A 51 -4.83 -7.73 16.84
N PHE A 52 -4.38 -8.34 15.74
CA PHE A 52 -4.10 -9.76 15.65
C PHE A 52 -2.77 -10.01 14.93
N ARG A 53 -2.08 -11.08 15.33
CA ARG A 53 -0.88 -11.56 14.63
C ARG A 53 -1.26 -12.36 13.38
N HIS A 54 -0.33 -12.49 12.42
CA HIS A 54 -0.52 -13.38 11.28
C HIS A 54 -0.73 -14.84 11.70
N GLY A 55 -1.31 -15.63 10.80
CA GLY A 55 -1.57 -17.05 11.03
C GLY A 55 -0.34 -17.92 10.83
N ASP A 56 -0.57 -19.22 10.86
CA ASP A 56 0.40 -20.27 10.53
C ASP A 56 1.02 -20.06 9.12
N ARG A 57 2.34 -20.24 9.02
CA ARG A 57 3.15 -19.86 7.85
C ARG A 57 4.35 -20.80 7.66
N SER A 58 4.85 -20.88 6.44
CA SER A 58 6.09 -21.61 6.09
C SER A 58 7.33 -20.90 6.66
N PRO A 59 8.48 -21.59 6.84
CA PRO A 59 9.69 -20.99 7.38
C PRO A 59 10.10 -19.72 6.66
N ILE A 60 10.72 -18.77 7.35
CA ILE A 60 11.19 -17.53 6.71
C ILE A 60 12.45 -17.80 5.87
N VAL A 61 13.32 -18.68 6.34
CA VAL A 61 14.61 -19.00 5.71
C VAL A 61 14.52 -20.36 5.04
N ASN A 62 15.17 -20.50 3.88
CA ASN A 62 15.39 -21.81 3.27
C ASN A 62 16.71 -22.41 3.81
N ILE A 63 16.67 -23.64 4.31
CA ILE A 63 17.85 -24.37 4.80
C ILE A 63 18.01 -25.68 3.99
N PRO A 64 18.64 -25.64 2.80
CA PRO A 64 18.72 -26.79 1.89
C PRO A 64 19.42 -28.02 2.47
N ALA A 65 20.30 -27.83 3.47
CA ALA A 65 20.98 -28.92 4.17
C ALA A 65 20.02 -29.74 5.05
N ILE A 66 18.94 -29.13 5.53
CA ILE A 66 17.90 -29.78 6.35
C ILE A 66 16.77 -30.30 5.46
N LEU A 67 16.39 -29.54 4.42
CA LEU A 67 15.27 -29.87 3.55
C LEU A 67 15.60 -29.58 2.08
N HIS A 68 15.76 -30.65 1.30
CA HIS A 68 16.22 -30.54 -0.09
C HIS A 68 15.16 -30.03 -1.07
N THR A 69 13.87 -30.24 -0.76
CA THR A 69 12.75 -29.88 -1.65
C THR A 69 11.63 -29.21 -0.86
N ILE A 70 11.01 -28.18 -1.44
CA ILE A 70 9.86 -27.51 -0.83
C ILE A 70 8.68 -28.49 -0.75
N PRO A 71 8.17 -28.81 0.45
CA PRO A 71 7.03 -29.70 0.62
C PRO A 71 5.76 -29.11 0.03
N SER A 72 4.81 -29.97 -0.34
CA SER A 72 3.50 -29.54 -0.84
C SER A 72 2.74 -28.64 0.14
N ALA A 73 2.99 -28.81 1.45
CA ALA A 73 2.43 -27.97 2.52
C ALA A 73 2.87 -26.49 2.42
N TRP A 74 3.97 -26.20 1.72
CA TRP A 74 4.53 -24.86 1.55
C TRP A 74 4.57 -24.44 0.07
N SER A 75 3.57 -24.87 -0.71
CA SER A 75 3.50 -24.59 -2.16
C SER A 75 3.53 -23.11 -2.53
N GLN A 76 3.14 -22.23 -1.60
CA GLN A 76 3.14 -20.78 -1.75
C GLN A 76 4.56 -20.17 -1.71
N GLY A 77 5.54 -20.90 -1.18
CA GLY A 77 6.90 -20.42 -0.95
C GLY A 77 7.22 -20.20 0.54
N PHE A 78 8.46 -19.82 0.84
CA PHE A 78 8.94 -19.51 2.19
C PHE A 78 8.39 -18.18 2.72
N GLY A 79 8.12 -18.09 4.02
CA GLY A 79 7.59 -16.91 4.70
C GLY A 79 6.11 -16.61 4.44
N MET A 80 5.43 -17.48 3.68
CA MET A 80 4.05 -17.31 3.20
C MET A 80 3.04 -17.91 4.15
N LEU A 81 1.82 -17.34 4.18
CA LEU A 81 0.72 -17.92 4.95
C LEU A 81 0.32 -19.28 4.36
N THR A 82 0.20 -20.30 5.21
CA THR A 82 -0.18 -21.66 4.78
C THR A 82 -1.70 -21.79 4.70
N ASP A 83 -2.18 -22.87 4.10
CA ASP A 83 -3.60 -23.24 4.08
C ASP A 83 -4.23 -23.23 5.48
N LYS A 84 -3.51 -23.78 6.48
CA LYS A 84 -3.89 -23.75 7.90
C LYS A 84 -3.96 -22.32 8.45
N GLY A 85 -3.02 -21.46 8.05
CA GLY A 85 -3.01 -20.04 8.43
C GLY A 85 -4.22 -19.27 7.86
N VAL A 86 -4.64 -19.59 6.63
CA VAL A 86 -5.86 -19.05 6.02
C VAL A 86 -7.09 -19.46 6.84
N GLU A 87 -7.23 -20.74 7.19
CA GLU A 87 -8.35 -21.22 8.00
C GLU A 87 -8.39 -20.56 9.39
N GLN A 88 -7.25 -20.47 10.06
CA GLN A 88 -7.15 -19.80 11.37
C GLN A 88 -7.70 -18.38 11.33
N HIS A 89 -7.33 -17.59 10.32
CA HIS A 89 -7.80 -16.22 10.19
C HIS A 89 -9.25 -16.14 9.75
N PHE A 90 -9.70 -17.01 8.87
CA PHE A 90 -11.11 -17.11 8.51
C PHE A 90 -11.98 -17.36 9.75
N PHE A 91 -11.60 -18.31 10.62
CA PHE A 91 -12.34 -18.57 11.85
C PHE A 91 -12.26 -17.44 12.87
N LEU A 92 -11.09 -16.79 13.00
CA LEU A 92 -10.97 -15.60 13.83
C LEU A 92 -11.91 -14.48 13.34
N GLY A 93 -11.99 -14.26 12.03
CA GLY A 93 -12.92 -13.31 11.42
C GLY A 93 -14.38 -13.63 11.75
N LYS A 94 -14.79 -14.90 11.61
CA LYS A 94 -16.14 -15.35 11.98
C LYS A 94 -16.45 -15.12 13.46
N TRP A 95 -15.49 -15.41 14.34
CA TRP A 95 -15.64 -15.17 15.77
C TRP A 95 -15.81 -13.67 16.07
N LEU A 96 -14.99 -12.81 15.45
CA LEU A 96 -15.11 -11.36 15.57
C LEU A 96 -16.48 -10.87 15.08
N ARG A 97 -16.97 -11.39 13.94
CA ARG A 97 -18.30 -11.07 13.43
C ARG A 97 -19.38 -11.45 14.44
N SER A 98 -19.32 -12.65 15.02
CA SER A 98 -20.32 -13.08 16.00
C SER A 98 -20.39 -12.18 17.24
N LYS A 99 -19.24 -11.62 17.63
CA LYS A 99 -19.12 -10.72 18.79
C LYS A 99 -19.59 -9.30 18.49
N TYR A 100 -19.39 -8.81 17.27
CA TYR A 100 -19.58 -7.40 16.91
C TYR A 100 -20.65 -7.15 15.82
N GLN A 101 -21.46 -8.15 15.47
CA GLN A 101 -22.50 -8.04 14.43
C GLN A 101 -23.53 -6.92 14.66
N GLY A 102 -23.78 -6.54 15.91
CA GLY A 102 -24.68 -5.44 16.26
C GLY A 102 -24.06 -4.05 16.16
N PHE A 103 -22.73 -3.97 16.01
CA PHE A 103 -21.98 -2.71 15.92
C PHE A 103 -21.52 -2.43 14.49
N VAL A 104 -21.12 -3.45 13.74
CA VAL A 104 -20.63 -3.32 12.35
C VAL A 104 -21.71 -3.78 11.36
N PRO A 105 -22.04 -3.00 10.32
CA PRO A 105 -23.02 -3.36 9.30
C PRO A 105 -22.77 -4.75 8.68
N SER A 106 -23.82 -5.39 8.16
CA SER A 106 -23.73 -6.71 7.52
C SER A 106 -23.05 -6.68 6.16
N LYS A 107 -23.08 -5.53 5.46
CA LYS A 107 -22.32 -5.29 4.24
C LYS A 107 -21.13 -4.39 4.53
N TYR A 108 -20.03 -4.62 3.82
CA TYR A 108 -18.85 -3.77 3.91
C TYR A 108 -19.19 -2.33 3.52
N ASN A 109 -18.70 -1.39 4.33
CA ASN A 109 -18.73 0.04 4.05
C ASN A 109 -17.47 0.65 4.68
N SER A 110 -16.70 1.40 3.88
CA SER A 110 -15.40 1.94 4.28
C SER A 110 -15.47 2.94 5.44
N SER A 111 -16.63 3.53 5.71
CA SER A 111 -16.85 4.42 6.85
C SER A 111 -16.98 3.69 8.19
N TYR A 112 -17.24 2.38 8.18
CA TYR A 112 -17.48 1.58 9.40
C TYR A 112 -16.42 0.51 9.64
N TYR A 113 -15.60 0.19 8.64
CA TYR A 113 -14.65 -0.91 8.71
C TYR A 113 -13.38 -0.57 7.91
N HIS A 114 -12.24 -0.52 8.60
CA HIS A 114 -10.94 -0.26 8.02
C HIS A 114 -9.94 -1.33 8.46
N VAL A 115 -9.19 -1.88 7.52
CA VAL A 115 -8.17 -2.90 7.77
C VAL A 115 -6.82 -2.39 7.34
N ARG A 116 -5.85 -2.49 8.25
CA ARG A 116 -4.45 -2.17 7.99
C ARG A 116 -3.57 -3.36 8.36
N SER A 117 -2.56 -3.62 7.54
CA SER A 117 -1.52 -4.63 7.79
C SER A 117 -0.12 -4.02 7.66
N THR A 118 0.89 -4.71 8.17
CA THR A 118 2.26 -4.50 7.69
C THR A 118 2.35 -4.92 6.21
N ASP A 119 3.27 -4.32 5.46
CA ASP A 119 3.53 -4.67 4.06
C ASP A 119 4.38 -5.95 3.96
N VAL A 120 3.81 -7.06 4.41
CA VAL A 120 4.39 -8.41 4.42
C VAL A 120 3.32 -9.39 3.96
N ASP A 121 3.65 -10.29 3.03
CA ASP A 121 2.68 -11.18 2.36
C ASP A 121 1.80 -11.94 3.34
N ARG A 122 2.39 -12.63 4.33
CA ARG A 122 1.63 -13.41 5.33
C ARG A 122 0.68 -12.56 6.18
N THR A 123 1.00 -11.29 6.46
CA THR A 123 0.13 -10.42 7.26
C THR A 123 -1.00 -9.85 6.41
N LEU A 124 -0.71 -9.47 5.16
CA LEU A 124 -1.71 -9.12 4.14
C LEU A 124 -2.71 -10.27 3.92
N MET A 125 -2.21 -11.48 3.70
CA MET A 125 -3.04 -12.67 3.49
C MET A 125 -3.90 -12.98 4.72
N SER A 126 -3.33 -12.83 5.92
CA SER A 126 -4.05 -13.03 7.18
C SER A 126 -5.20 -12.02 7.32
N ALA A 127 -4.94 -10.75 7.04
CA ALA A 127 -5.94 -9.69 7.10
C ALA A 127 -7.08 -9.92 6.09
N MET A 128 -6.75 -10.35 4.86
CA MET A 128 -7.75 -10.70 3.85
C MET A 128 -8.59 -11.92 4.26
N ALA A 129 -7.97 -12.98 4.78
CA ALA A 129 -8.68 -14.16 5.26
C ALA A 129 -9.57 -13.85 6.47
N ASN A 130 -9.11 -12.98 7.37
CA ASN A 130 -9.91 -12.49 8.49
C ASN A 130 -11.14 -11.71 8.02
N ALA A 131 -10.96 -10.78 7.07
CA ALA A 131 -12.06 -10.02 6.49
C ALA A 131 -13.07 -10.93 5.76
N ALA A 132 -12.59 -11.95 5.04
CA ALA A 132 -13.42 -12.97 4.41
C ALA A 132 -14.25 -13.76 5.44
N GLY A 133 -13.67 -14.08 6.60
CA GLY A 133 -14.38 -14.67 7.72
C GLY A 133 -15.40 -13.74 8.37
N PHE A 134 -15.05 -12.46 8.52
CA PHE A 134 -15.89 -11.45 9.15
C PHE A 134 -17.15 -11.16 8.34
N TYR A 135 -17.03 -11.09 7.01
CA TYR A 135 -18.13 -10.79 6.11
C TYR A 135 -18.64 -12.01 5.33
N ASN A 136 -18.41 -13.23 5.84
CA ASN A 136 -18.74 -14.48 5.16
C ASN A 136 -20.25 -14.69 4.87
N GLN A 137 -21.13 -13.94 5.53
CA GLN A 137 -22.58 -13.94 5.31
C GLN A 137 -23.05 -12.83 4.37
N SER A 138 -22.13 -11.98 3.90
CA SER A 138 -22.47 -10.92 2.93
C SER A 138 -22.81 -11.55 1.59
N PRO A 139 -23.81 -11.04 0.86
CA PRO A 139 -24.02 -11.43 -0.52
C PRO A 139 -22.76 -11.18 -1.34
N SER A 140 -22.35 -12.15 -2.15
CA SER A 140 -21.26 -11.99 -3.09
C SER A 140 -21.78 -11.93 -4.53
N PRO A 141 -21.30 -10.99 -5.36
CA PRO A 141 -21.57 -11.02 -6.79
C PRO A 141 -20.97 -12.26 -7.49
N LEU A 142 -20.01 -12.94 -6.84
CA LEU A 142 -19.38 -14.14 -7.39
C LEU A 142 -20.04 -15.44 -6.93
N SER A 143 -21.17 -15.37 -6.22
CA SER A 143 -21.88 -16.54 -5.69
C SER A 143 -22.28 -17.52 -6.80
N ALA A 144 -22.67 -17.01 -7.98
CA ALA A 144 -23.00 -17.82 -9.16
C ALA A 144 -21.81 -18.63 -9.70
N TYR A 145 -20.58 -18.26 -9.34
CA TYR A 145 -19.35 -18.94 -9.70
C TYR A 145 -18.76 -19.77 -8.54
N GLY A 146 -19.54 -20.01 -7.48
CA GLY A 146 -19.13 -20.81 -6.32
C GLY A 146 -18.18 -20.09 -5.36
N ILE A 147 -18.14 -18.75 -5.41
CA ILE A 147 -17.27 -17.93 -4.56
C ILE A 147 -18.15 -17.02 -3.71
N ASN A 148 -18.48 -17.45 -2.49
CA ASN A 148 -19.19 -16.61 -1.53
C ASN A 148 -18.23 -15.68 -0.77
N TRP A 149 -17.62 -14.75 -1.50
CA TRP A 149 -16.62 -13.81 -0.98
C TRP A 149 -16.70 -12.45 -1.68
N PHE A 150 -16.41 -11.38 -0.96
CA PHE A 150 -16.33 -10.01 -1.47
C PHE A 150 -14.98 -9.40 -1.10
N PRO A 151 -14.26 -8.74 -2.03
CA PRO A 151 -12.96 -8.16 -1.74
C PRO A 151 -13.09 -6.99 -0.75
N ILE A 152 -12.31 -7.01 0.32
CA ILE A 152 -12.26 -5.94 1.33
C ILE A 152 -10.85 -5.37 1.34
N PRO A 153 -10.67 -4.04 1.10
CA PRO A 153 -9.35 -3.44 0.99
C PRO A 153 -8.55 -3.58 2.28
N VAL A 154 -7.28 -3.94 2.13
CA VAL A 154 -6.29 -3.97 3.21
C VAL A 154 -5.23 -2.94 2.85
N HIS A 155 -5.07 -1.94 3.71
CA HIS A 155 -4.11 -0.85 3.50
C HIS A 155 -2.77 -1.20 4.14
N THR A 156 -1.69 -0.74 3.53
CA THR A 156 -0.33 -0.89 4.07
C THR A 156 0.46 0.40 3.90
N LYS A 157 1.59 0.45 4.61
CA LYS A 157 2.66 1.41 4.38
C LYS A 157 3.94 0.62 4.11
N PRO A 158 4.80 1.02 3.15
CA PRO A 158 6.04 0.31 2.89
C PRO A 158 6.83 0.11 4.17
N GLN A 159 7.38 -1.10 4.37
CA GLN A 159 8.04 -1.50 5.62
C GLN A 159 9.03 -0.44 6.11
N VAL A 160 9.87 0.07 5.21
CA VAL A 160 10.90 1.09 5.46
C VAL A 160 10.38 2.41 6.06
N THR A 161 9.07 2.65 6.00
CA THR A 161 8.43 3.86 6.50
C THR A 161 7.29 3.58 7.50
N ASP A 162 6.96 2.33 7.80
CA ASP A 162 5.88 2.00 8.73
C ASP A 162 6.34 2.04 10.20
N THR A 163 6.15 3.21 10.79
CA THR A 163 6.44 3.47 12.21
C THR A 163 5.28 3.08 13.14
N LEU A 164 4.06 2.90 12.62
CA LEU A 164 2.88 2.59 13.44
C LEU A 164 2.90 1.13 13.88
N LEU A 165 3.16 0.22 12.93
CA LEU A 165 3.26 -1.21 13.20
C LEU A 165 4.71 -1.64 13.50
N GLY A 166 5.63 -0.67 13.61
CA GLY A 166 6.99 -0.85 14.16
C GLY A 166 7.98 -1.58 13.26
N VAL A 167 7.66 -1.81 11.98
CA VAL A 167 8.54 -2.55 11.04
C VAL A 167 9.58 -1.68 10.33
N ALA A 168 9.50 -0.35 10.45
CA ALA A 168 10.53 0.54 9.93
C ALA A 168 11.91 0.24 10.54
N PRO A 169 12.99 0.29 9.74
CA PRO A 169 14.36 0.21 10.24
C PRO A 169 14.60 1.25 11.33
N CYS A 170 15.11 0.80 12.47
CA CYS A 170 15.39 1.67 13.61
C CYS A 170 16.79 1.33 14.13
N PRO A 171 17.84 1.97 13.59
CA PRO A 171 19.23 1.63 13.92
C PRO A 171 19.52 1.68 15.43
N TYR A 172 18.84 2.56 16.16
CA TYR A 172 18.96 2.65 17.62
C TYR A 172 18.35 1.44 18.33
N ARG A 173 17.12 1.04 17.97
CA ARG A 173 16.48 -0.20 18.48
C ARG A 173 17.36 -1.40 18.18
N ASP A 174 17.83 -1.52 16.94
CA ASP A 174 18.66 -2.66 16.51
C ASP A 174 19.99 -2.69 17.28
N SER A 175 20.55 -1.52 17.62
CA SER A 175 21.76 -1.42 18.47
C SER A 175 21.48 -1.80 19.92
N LEU A 176 20.34 -1.40 20.48
CA LEU A 176 19.93 -1.82 21.84
C LEU A 176 19.73 -3.34 21.90
N GLN A 177 19.08 -3.93 20.89
CA GLN A 177 18.91 -5.38 20.79
C GLN A 177 20.26 -6.09 20.67
N ARG A 178 21.19 -5.57 19.85
CA ARG A 178 22.56 -6.10 19.78
C ARG A 178 23.29 -6.04 21.11
N ILE A 179 23.22 -4.93 21.85
CA ILE A 179 23.82 -4.80 23.18
C ILE A 179 23.27 -5.87 24.14
N GLN A 180 21.97 -6.14 24.10
CA GLN A 180 21.37 -7.19 24.92
C GLN A 180 21.83 -8.59 24.49
N MET A 181 21.87 -8.85 23.18
CA MET A 181 22.37 -10.11 22.63
C MET A 181 23.86 -10.33 22.89
N ASP A 182 24.66 -9.27 23.02
CA ASP A 182 26.09 -9.35 23.33
C ASP A 182 26.39 -9.16 24.82
N SER A 183 25.36 -9.19 25.68
CA SER A 183 25.52 -9.12 27.12
C SER A 183 26.22 -10.38 27.69
N GLN A 184 26.88 -10.23 28.83
CA GLN A 184 27.58 -11.33 29.49
C GLN A 184 26.69 -12.56 29.77
N PRO A 185 25.45 -12.41 30.27
CA PRO A 185 24.55 -13.56 30.44
C PRO A 185 24.22 -14.27 29.12
N SER A 186 24.08 -13.53 28.02
CA SER A 186 23.80 -14.08 26.70
C SER A 186 24.96 -14.92 26.14
N ILE A 187 26.18 -14.44 26.36
CA ILE A 187 27.42 -15.13 25.97
C ILE A 187 27.64 -16.39 26.82
N GLU A 188 27.44 -16.30 28.14
CA GLU A 188 27.55 -17.45 29.04
C GLU A 188 26.51 -18.53 28.73
N PHE A 189 25.29 -18.12 28.40
CA PHE A 189 24.24 -19.04 27.97
C PHE A 189 24.61 -19.74 26.65
N GLU A 190 25.14 -19.02 25.66
CA GLU A 190 25.65 -19.63 24.41
C GLU A 190 26.74 -20.68 24.71
N LYS A 191 27.66 -20.36 25.63
CA LYS A 191 28.75 -21.26 26.03
C LYS A 191 28.23 -22.53 26.71
N ASN A 192 27.24 -22.41 27.59
CA ASN A 192 26.62 -23.54 28.29
C ASN A 192 25.90 -24.50 27.32
N HIS A 193 25.41 -23.99 26.19
CA HIS A 193 24.78 -24.76 25.12
C HIS A 193 25.69 -24.97 23.90
N SER A 194 27.01 -24.83 24.06
CA SER A 194 27.97 -24.84 22.93
C SER A 194 27.87 -26.07 22.02
N ASN A 195 27.57 -27.25 22.57
CA ASN A 195 27.36 -28.48 21.80
C ASN A 195 26.21 -28.35 20.79
N LEU A 196 25.11 -27.69 21.18
CA LEU A 196 23.97 -27.41 20.30
C LEU A 196 24.42 -26.52 19.13
N PHE A 197 25.12 -25.41 19.42
CA PHE A 197 25.57 -24.47 18.39
C PHE A 197 26.57 -25.08 17.40
N VAL A 198 27.51 -25.89 17.88
CA VAL A 198 28.45 -26.63 17.02
C VAL A 198 27.68 -27.58 16.11
N LYS A 199 26.80 -28.41 16.69
CA LYS A 199 25.97 -29.34 15.91
C LYS A 199 25.13 -28.61 14.87
N LEU A 200 24.47 -27.50 15.24
CA LEU A 200 23.68 -26.69 14.32
C LEU A 200 24.50 -26.09 13.18
N THR A 201 25.73 -25.63 13.48
CA THR A 201 26.67 -25.13 12.46
C THR A 201 26.98 -26.21 11.42
N ASP A 202 27.23 -27.44 11.88
CA ASP A 202 27.60 -28.55 11.02
C ASP A 202 26.43 -29.01 10.13
N VAL A 203 25.20 -29.02 10.66
CA VAL A 203 24.04 -29.60 9.95
C VAL A 203 23.22 -28.59 9.14
N ALA A 204 23.24 -27.30 9.49
CA ALA A 204 22.39 -26.31 8.83
C ALA A 204 23.01 -25.78 7.52
N GLY A 205 24.33 -25.81 7.37
CA GLY A 205 25.00 -25.35 6.14
C GLY A 205 24.80 -23.86 5.82
N ILE A 206 24.44 -23.05 6.83
CA ILE A 206 24.21 -21.59 6.71
C ILE A 206 25.36 -20.76 7.31
N GLY A 207 26.51 -21.38 7.54
CA GLY A 207 27.65 -20.80 8.24
C GLY A 207 27.56 -20.96 9.77
N PRO A 208 28.43 -20.28 10.53
CA PRO A 208 28.48 -20.40 11.99
C PRO A 208 27.15 -20.01 12.65
N VAL A 209 26.58 -20.92 13.41
CA VAL A 209 25.36 -20.69 14.19
C VAL A 209 25.76 -20.15 15.56
N ASN A 210 25.12 -19.06 15.96
CA ASN A 210 25.35 -18.35 17.23
C ASN A 210 24.06 -17.70 17.72
N ARG A 211 24.11 -17.02 18.86
CA ARG A 211 22.97 -16.33 19.46
C ARG A 211 22.20 -15.40 18.51
N HIS A 212 22.86 -14.78 17.53
CA HIS A 212 22.22 -13.83 16.60
C HIS A 212 21.39 -14.50 15.50
N ASN A 213 21.62 -15.79 15.21
CA ASN A 213 20.98 -16.46 14.07
C ASN A 213 20.32 -17.81 14.40
N VAL A 214 20.52 -18.37 15.61
CA VAL A 214 19.92 -19.66 16.03
C VAL A 214 18.39 -19.69 15.91
N TRP A 215 17.74 -18.54 16.09
CA TRP A 215 16.29 -18.38 15.93
C TRP A 215 15.79 -18.80 14.55
N SER A 216 16.61 -18.64 13.49
CA SER A 216 16.22 -18.99 12.12
C SER A 216 16.08 -20.51 11.93
N ILE A 217 16.93 -21.29 12.59
CA ILE A 217 16.86 -22.76 12.57
C ILE A 217 15.73 -23.25 13.47
N SER A 218 15.58 -22.65 14.65
CA SER A 218 14.44 -22.93 15.53
C SER A 218 13.11 -22.67 14.82
N ASP A 219 13.01 -21.58 14.06
CA ASP A 219 11.84 -21.26 13.25
C ASP A 219 11.57 -22.33 12.19
N PHE A 220 12.63 -22.71 11.45
CA PHE A 220 12.55 -23.72 10.39
C PHE A 220 12.02 -25.06 10.91
N ILE A 221 12.62 -25.58 11.99
CA ILE A 221 12.24 -26.85 12.61
C ILE A 221 10.83 -26.76 13.20
N THR A 222 10.48 -25.64 13.85
CA THR A 222 9.12 -25.44 14.40
C THR A 222 8.05 -25.53 13.30
N CYS A 223 8.32 -24.96 12.12
CA CYS A 223 7.40 -25.10 10.99
C CYS A 223 7.33 -26.55 10.51
N MET A 224 8.46 -27.27 10.41
CA MET A 224 8.44 -28.68 10.02
C MET A 224 7.56 -29.51 10.94
N ILE A 225 7.71 -29.32 12.26
CA ILE A 225 6.88 -29.96 13.29
C ILE A 225 5.40 -29.59 13.08
N ALA A 226 5.09 -28.29 12.92
CA ALA A 226 3.72 -27.81 12.79
C ALA A 226 2.96 -28.34 11.55
N HIS A 227 3.69 -28.86 10.57
CA HIS A 227 3.18 -29.43 9.32
C HIS A 227 3.44 -30.93 9.15
N ASN A 228 3.86 -31.62 10.22
CA ASN A 228 4.20 -33.05 10.19
C ASN A 228 5.19 -33.42 9.07
N ILE A 229 6.14 -32.53 8.78
CA ILE A 229 7.23 -32.80 7.84
C ILE A 229 8.28 -33.63 8.59
N THR A 230 8.75 -34.70 7.96
CA THR A 230 9.78 -35.58 8.51
C THR A 230 11.00 -34.77 8.92
N LEU A 231 11.33 -34.84 10.22
CA LEU A 231 12.53 -34.23 10.75
C LEU A 231 13.75 -35.10 10.44
N PRO A 232 14.94 -34.50 10.30
CA PRO A 232 16.18 -35.27 10.24
C PRO A 232 16.37 -36.15 11.48
N ASP A 233 17.02 -37.30 11.33
CA ASP A 233 17.23 -38.28 12.40
C ASP A 233 17.95 -37.70 13.64
N TRP A 234 18.70 -36.62 13.47
CA TRP A 234 19.42 -35.95 14.55
C TRP A 234 18.54 -35.03 15.42
N CYS A 235 17.29 -34.77 15.03
CA CYS A 235 16.29 -34.01 15.79
C CYS A 235 15.60 -34.89 16.84
N THR A 236 16.34 -35.31 17.88
CA THR A 236 15.77 -36.05 19.02
C THR A 236 14.92 -35.15 19.92
N ASP A 237 14.07 -35.74 20.76
CA ASP A 237 13.23 -34.97 21.72
C ASP A 237 14.08 -34.08 22.64
N ASP A 238 15.21 -34.59 23.15
CA ASP A 238 16.14 -33.82 23.98
C ASP A 238 16.74 -32.63 23.21
N PHE A 239 17.11 -32.85 21.95
CA PHE A 239 17.63 -31.79 21.08
C PHE A 239 16.58 -30.70 20.83
N LEU A 240 15.33 -31.09 20.57
CA LEU A 240 14.22 -30.15 20.34
C LEU A 240 13.90 -29.37 21.62
N ALA A 241 13.92 -30.02 22.79
CA ALA A 241 13.73 -29.37 24.07
C ALA A 241 14.81 -28.30 24.33
N GLU A 242 16.08 -28.65 24.10
CA GLU A 242 17.21 -27.71 24.24
C GLU A 242 17.10 -26.55 23.24
N LEU A 243 16.79 -26.83 21.96
CA LEU A 243 16.61 -25.78 20.94
C LEU A 243 15.47 -24.81 21.31
N HIS A 244 14.37 -25.32 21.83
CA HIS A 244 13.25 -24.51 22.31
C HIS A 244 13.62 -23.65 23.52
N GLU A 245 14.38 -24.19 24.48
CA GLU A 245 14.91 -23.45 25.62
C GLU A 245 15.80 -22.31 25.14
N VAL A 246 16.76 -22.61 24.25
CA VAL A 246 17.70 -21.62 23.70
C VAL A 246 16.98 -20.51 22.95
N ASN A 247 16.03 -20.86 22.08
CA ASN A 247 15.25 -19.87 21.34
C ASN A 247 14.38 -19.01 22.27
N ARG A 248 13.77 -19.61 23.30
CA ARG A 248 12.98 -18.88 24.30
C ARG A 248 13.84 -17.90 25.09
N PHE A 249 15.04 -18.31 25.51
CA PHE A 249 15.96 -17.46 26.26
C PHE A 249 16.31 -16.19 25.47
N TYR A 250 16.77 -16.34 24.23
CA TYR A 250 17.12 -15.16 23.42
C TYR A 250 15.91 -14.32 23.04
N TRP A 251 14.74 -14.93 22.84
CA TRP A 251 13.50 -14.17 22.65
C TRP A 251 13.17 -13.29 23.86
N VAL A 252 13.34 -13.81 25.09
CA VAL A 252 13.13 -13.03 26.32
C VAL A 252 14.16 -11.91 26.45
N ILE A 253 15.44 -12.18 26.20
CA ILE A 253 16.51 -11.17 26.27
C ILE A 253 16.21 -9.95 25.38
N ILE A 254 15.71 -10.15 24.16
CA ILE A 254 15.42 -9.04 23.25
C ILE A 254 14.08 -8.35 23.51
N SER A 255 13.15 -8.97 24.26
CA SER A 255 11.78 -8.49 24.44
C SER A 255 11.45 -7.94 25.83
N HIS A 256 12.15 -8.39 26.88
CA HIS A 256 11.89 -8.02 28.27
C HIS A 256 13.02 -7.14 28.81
N SER A 257 13.07 -5.89 28.37
CA SER A 257 14.08 -4.93 28.86
C SER A 257 13.77 -4.35 30.25
N CYS A 258 12.56 -4.54 30.80
CA CYS A 258 12.16 -3.88 32.06
C CYS A 258 12.72 -4.54 33.33
N ASP A 259 12.95 -5.86 33.31
CA ASP A 259 13.44 -6.58 34.51
C ASP A 259 14.97 -6.45 34.69
N TYR A 260 15.68 -6.04 33.63
CA TYR A 260 17.14 -5.83 33.63
C TYR A 260 17.55 -4.37 33.37
N ILE A 261 16.61 -3.50 32.98
CA ILE A 261 16.79 -2.05 32.88
C ILE A 261 15.51 -1.38 33.41
N LEU A 262 15.53 -0.92 34.67
CA LEU A 262 14.53 0.05 35.12
C LEU A 262 14.80 1.39 34.43
N VAL A 263 14.03 1.66 33.37
CA VAL A 263 13.98 2.97 32.74
C VAL A 263 13.19 3.91 33.68
N ASP A 264 13.87 4.84 34.34
CA ASP A 264 13.18 5.98 34.96
C ASP A 264 12.74 6.95 33.86
N CYS A 265 11.50 6.75 33.40
CA CYS A 265 10.88 7.56 32.35
C CYS A 265 10.70 9.05 32.72
N LYS A 266 10.94 9.47 33.97
CA LYS A 266 10.77 10.89 34.36
C LYS A 266 11.98 11.78 34.08
N ASN A 267 13.19 11.22 34.01
CA ASN A 267 14.42 12.04 34.04
C ASN A 267 15.38 11.84 32.87
N HIS A 268 15.03 11.06 31.84
CA HIS A 268 15.87 10.83 30.64
C HIS A 268 17.36 10.56 30.95
N THR A 269 17.67 9.88 32.05
CA THR A 269 19.05 9.58 32.45
C THR A 269 19.20 8.08 32.71
N PHE A 270 20.29 7.51 32.20
CA PHE A 270 20.65 6.11 32.37
C PHE A 270 21.50 5.96 33.63
N ARG A 271 21.13 5.05 34.54
CA ARG A 271 22.02 4.56 35.60
C ARG A 271 22.15 3.05 35.52
N PHE A 272 23.37 2.58 35.30
CA PHE A 272 23.74 1.19 35.54
C PHE A 272 23.97 1.02 37.04
N TYR A 273 23.31 0.05 37.68
CA TYR A 273 23.70 -0.38 39.03
C TYR A 273 24.20 -1.82 38.98
N GLY A 274 25.52 -1.96 39.21
CA GLY A 274 26.16 -3.13 39.83
C GLY A 274 26.60 -4.27 38.91
N TRP A 275 27.84 -4.24 38.42
CA TRP A 275 28.96 -5.02 38.98
C TRP A 275 30.30 -4.49 38.40
N HIS A 276 31.28 -4.41 39.30
CA HIS A 276 32.59 -3.74 39.27
C HIS A 276 33.33 -3.43 37.94
N ASP A 277 33.66 -2.13 37.85
CA ASP A 277 34.83 -1.42 37.29
C ASP A 277 35.96 -2.23 36.63
N ASN A 278 36.15 -1.97 35.32
CA ASN A 278 37.37 -1.44 34.67
C ASN A 278 37.55 -2.04 33.27
N LEU A 279 37.17 -1.32 32.21
CA LEU A 279 37.83 -1.44 30.90
C LEU A 279 37.83 -0.09 30.15
N PRO A 280 38.87 0.20 29.33
CA PRO A 280 39.15 1.53 28.82
C PRO A 280 38.39 1.85 27.52
N GLU A 281 38.09 3.14 27.34
CA GLU A 281 37.55 3.71 26.10
C GLU A 281 38.44 3.38 24.88
N ARG A 282 37.88 2.74 23.86
CA ARG A 282 38.44 2.75 22.50
C ARG A 282 37.47 3.47 21.56
N ARG A 283 37.98 4.54 20.95
CA ARG A 283 37.36 5.25 19.82
C ARG A 283 37.26 4.32 18.62
N ILE A 284 36.08 4.30 18.01
CA ILE A 284 35.82 3.72 16.71
C ILE A 284 36.36 4.69 15.66
N ASN A 285 37.34 4.25 14.86
CA ASN A 285 37.73 4.90 13.63
C ASN A 285 36.92 4.28 12.48
N ASP A 286 36.20 5.13 11.77
CA ASP A 286 35.65 4.82 10.45
C ASP A 286 36.78 4.55 9.45
N ASN A 287 36.62 3.48 8.66
CA ASN A 287 36.96 3.31 7.24
C ASN A 287 37.50 1.91 6.90
N LYS A 288 36.80 1.25 5.96
CA LYS A 288 37.28 0.59 4.73
C LYS A 288 36.51 -0.70 4.44
N LEU A 289 35.60 -0.61 3.47
CA LEU A 289 35.13 -1.74 2.68
C LEU A 289 36.26 -2.17 1.71
N PRO A 290 36.58 -3.47 1.58
CA PRO A 290 37.46 -3.95 0.51
C PRO A 290 36.69 -4.15 -0.82
N PRO A 291 37.39 -4.06 -1.98
CA PRO A 291 36.76 -4.17 -3.29
C PRO A 291 36.50 -5.64 -3.69
N ASN A 292 35.40 -5.83 -4.41
CA ASN A 292 35.03 -7.10 -5.06
C ASN A 292 35.95 -7.36 -6.26
N GLU A 293 36.64 -8.52 -6.27
CA GLU A 293 37.32 -9.05 -7.44
C GLU A 293 36.35 -9.84 -8.32
N ALA A 294 36.37 -9.52 -9.62
CA ALA A 294 35.58 -10.13 -10.66
C ALA A 294 36.21 -11.46 -11.13
N TYR A 295 35.38 -12.50 -11.25
CA TYR A 295 35.72 -13.74 -11.93
C TYR A 295 35.12 -13.73 -13.35
N SER A 296 35.98 -13.83 -14.36
CA SER A 296 35.63 -14.09 -15.76
C SER A 296 35.87 -15.56 -16.09
N PRO A 297 34.98 -16.21 -16.87
CA PRO A 297 35.37 -17.36 -17.66
C PRO A 297 35.27 -17.07 -19.16
N GLU A 298 36.32 -17.45 -19.88
CA GLU A 298 36.49 -17.37 -21.32
C GLU A 298 35.53 -18.29 -22.08
N LEU A 299 35.07 -17.81 -23.25
CA LEU A 299 34.33 -18.58 -24.26
C LEU A 299 35.28 -19.02 -25.38
N SER A 300 35.10 -20.23 -25.88
CA SER A 300 35.58 -20.67 -27.20
C SER A 300 34.39 -20.94 -28.14
N PRO A 301 34.51 -20.71 -29.46
CA PRO A 301 33.37 -20.65 -30.36
C PRO A 301 33.13 -21.97 -31.09
N THR A 302 31.88 -22.41 -31.14
CA THR A 302 31.42 -23.30 -32.21
C THR A 302 30.12 -22.76 -32.82
N SER A 303 30.18 -22.65 -34.15
CA SER A 303 29.14 -22.13 -35.02
C SER A 303 28.05 -23.17 -35.26
N HIS A 304 26.80 -22.87 -34.90
CA HIS A 304 25.65 -23.53 -35.54
C HIS A 304 24.45 -22.57 -35.64
N ASN A 305 24.02 -22.37 -36.89
CA ASN A 305 22.73 -21.80 -37.29
C ASN A 305 21.58 -22.41 -36.49
N HIS A 306 20.84 -21.61 -35.72
CA HIS A 306 19.56 -22.01 -35.17
C HIS A 306 18.56 -20.85 -35.25
N SER A 307 17.44 -21.13 -35.90
CA SER A 307 16.20 -20.36 -35.85
C SER A 307 15.85 -20.01 -34.40
N VAL A 308 15.79 -18.72 -34.09
CA VAL A 308 15.45 -18.23 -32.74
C VAL A 308 14.03 -18.67 -32.40
N ASN A 309 13.91 -19.52 -31.39
CA ASN A 309 12.64 -19.90 -30.78
C ASN A 309 12.21 -18.73 -29.87
N ASP A 310 11.29 -17.88 -30.34
CA ASP A 310 10.83 -16.68 -29.63
C ASP A 310 9.88 -17.08 -28.48
N SER A 311 10.34 -16.95 -27.23
CA SER A 311 9.60 -17.40 -26.04
C SER A 311 9.28 -16.25 -25.09
N LEU A 312 8.15 -16.31 -24.39
CA LEU A 312 7.74 -15.31 -23.40
C LEU A 312 8.67 -15.37 -22.17
N LYS A 313 9.25 -14.23 -21.79
CA LYS A 313 10.20 -14.09 -20.68
C LYS A 313 9.65 -13.33 -19.49
N HIS A 314 8.80 -12.33 -19.72
CA HIS A 314 8.29 -11.47 -18.65
C HIS A 314 7.00 -10.73 -19.03
N LEU A 315 6.21 -10.36 -18.02
CA LEU A 315 4.96 -9.62 -18.18
C LEU A 315 4.87 -8.45 -17.20
N HIS A 316 4.61 -7.24 -17.72
CA HIS A 316 4.04 -6.14 -16.95
C HIS A 316 2.59 -5.93 -17.39
N ILE A 317 1.65 -6.09 -16.48
CA ILE A 317 0.20 -5.95 -16.71
C ILE A 317 -0.30 -4.78 -15.89
N LEU A 318 -0.85 -3.74 -16.53
CA LEU A 318 -1.49 -2.62 -15.84
C LEU A 318 -2.95 -2.53 -16.25
N PHE A 319 -3.86 -2.47 -15.28
CA PHE A 319 -5.28 -2.31 -15.55
C PHE A 319 -5.91 -1.16 -14.77
N ARG A 320 -6.91 -0.53 -15.39
CA ARG A 320 -7.86 0.33 -14.71
C ARG A 320 -8.73 -0.51 -13.79
N HIS A 321 -9.11 0.01 -12.63
CA HIS A 321 -10.15 -0.57 -11.80
C HIS A 321 -11.48 -0.83 -12.54
N GLY A 322 -12.34 -1.63 -11.93
CA GLY A 322 -13.65 -1.99 -12.47
C GLY A 322 -14.68 -0.88 -12.29
N ASP A 323 -15.90 -1.20 -12.67
CA ASP A 323 -17.08 -0.38 -12.47
C ASP A 323 -17.25 0.07 -11.01
N ARG A 324 -17.64 1.33 -10.83
CA ARG A 324 -17.72 1.99 -9.53
C ARG A 324 -18.88 2.97 -9.46
N SER A 325 -19.21 3.38 -8.24
CA SER A 325 -20.03 4.57 -8.01
C SER A 325 -19.28 5.86 -8.43
N PRO A 326 -20.00 6.97 -8.67
CA PRO A 326 -19.38 8.27 -8.98
C PRO A 326 -18.40 8.70 -7.89
N ILE A 327 -17.39 9.49 -8.23
CA ILE A 327 -16.47 10.05 -7.21
C ILE A 327 -17.12 11.22 -6.47
N VAL A 328 -17.87 12.05 -7.18
CA VAL A 328 -18.52 13.25 -6.64
C VAL A 328 -20.01 12.99 -6.47
N ASN A 329 -20.60 13.46 -5.37
CA ASN A 329 -22.05 13.46 -5.20
C ASN A 329 -22.65 14.70 -5.86
N ILE A 330 -23.67 14.53 -6.71
CA ILE A 330 -24.41 15.63 -7.36
C ILE A 330 -25.91 15.50 -7.05
N PRO A 331 -26.36 15.95 -5.86
CA PRO A 331 -27.75 15.76 -5.41
C PRO A 331 -28.81 16.45 -6.29
N ALA A 332 -28.41 17.46 -7.06
CA ALA A 332 -29.30 18.14 -8.01
C ALA A 332 -29.64 17.26 -9.23
N ILE A 333 -28.77 16.30 -9.57
CA ILE A 333 -29.01 15.33 -10.66
C ILE A 333 -29.68 14.07 -10.11
N LEU A 334 -29.24 13.57 -8.95
CA LEU A 334 -29.79 12.36 -8.34
C LEU A 334 -30.03 12.56 -6.84
N HIS A 335 -31.30 12.67 -6.46
CA HIS A 335 -31.72 12.99 -5.09
C HIS A 335 -31.50 11.86 -4.08
N THR A 336 -31.51 10.60 -4.51
CA THR A 336 -31.41 9.44 -3.63
C THR A 336 -30.32 8.49 -4.11
N ILE A 337 -29.46 8.06 -3.18
CA ILE A 337 -28.38 7.13 -3.48
C ILE A 337 -28.99 5.76 -3.79
N PRO A 338 -28.76 5.19 -5.00
CA PRO A 338 -29.26 3.87 -5.37
C PRO A 338 -28.63 2.77 -4.51
N SER A 339 -29.32 1.64 -4.38
CA SER A 339 -28.79 0.46 -3.68
C SER A 339 -27.48 -0.06 -4.26
N ALA A 340 -27.27 0.11 -5.57
CA ALA A 340 -26.03 -0.23 -6.26
C ALA A 340 -24.81 0.54 -5.73
N TRP A 341 -25.02 1.69 -5.08
CA TRP A 341 -23.97 2.55 -4.51
C TRP A 341 -24.02 2.55 -2.97
N SER A 342 -24.56 1.48 -2.36
CA SER A 342 -24.73 1.35 -0.90
C SER A 342 -23.41 1.42 -0.10
N GLN A 343 -22.28 1.17 -0.75
CA GLN A 343 -20.95 1.25 -0.15
C GLN A 343 -20.42 2.70 -0.08
N GLY A 344 -21.08 3.66 -0.76
CA GLY A 344 -20.66 5.06 -0.86
C GLY A 344 -20.09 5.43 -2.22
N PHE A 345 -19.65 6.68 -2.36
CA PHE A 345 -19.07 7.24 -3.58
C PHE A 345 -17.61 6.80 -3.79
N GLY A 346 -17.19 6.64 -5.05
CA GLY A 346 -15.85 6.23 -5.44
C GLY A 346 -15.52 4.75 -5.16
N MET A 347 -16.51 3.96 -4.75
CA MET A 347 -16.37 2.56 -4.34
C MET A 347 -16.61 1.61 -5.51
N LEU A 348 -15.87 0.50 -5.55
CA LEU A 348 -16.08 -0.57 -6.53
C LEU A 348 -17.46 -1.21 -6.32
N THR A 349 -18.21 -1.41 -7.40
CA THR A 349 -19.54 -2.03 -7.35
C THR A 349 -19.44 -3.55 -7.50
N ASP A 350 -20.56 -4.24 -7.28
CA ASP A 350 -20.70 -5.67 -7.55
C ASP A 350 -20.32 -6.01 -9.01
N LYS A 351 -20.73 -5.16 -9.95
CA LYS A 351 -20.34 -5.26 -11.38
C LYS A 351 -18.84 -5.11 -11.56
N GLY A 352 -18.20 -4.18 -10.85
CA GLY A 352 -16.75 -3.98 -10.91
C GLY A 352 -15.95 -5.18 -10.40
N VAL A 353 -16.46 -5.86 -9.36
CA VAL A 353 -15.90 -7.12 -8.85
C VAL A 353 -15.98 -8.22 -9.93
N GLU A 354 -17.14 -8.40 -10.57
CA GLU A 354 -17.30 -9.39 -11.64
C GLU A 354 -16.38 -9.10 -12.84
N GLN A 355 -16.29 -7.84 -13.27
CA GLN A 355 -15.43 -7.43 -14.38
C GLN A 355 -13.97 -7.83 -14.13
N HIS A 356 -13.44 -7.58 -12.93
CA HIS A 356 -12.07 -7.97 -12.61
C HIS A 356 -11.91 -9.48 -12.44
N PHE A 357 -12.90 -10.17 -11.87
CA PHE A 357 -12.89 -11.62 -11.80
C PHE A 357 -12.78 -12.25 -13.20
N PHE A 358 -13.58 -11.78 -14.15
CA PHE A 358 -13.51 -12.26 -15.53
C PHE A 358 -12.22 -11.87 -16.25
N LEU A 359 -11.73 -10.64 -16.03
CA LEU A 359 -10.41 -10.25 -16.54
C LEU A 359 -9.32 -11.18 -16.00
N GLY A 360 -9.38 -11.56 -14.72
CA GLY A 360 -8.45 -12.49 -14.10
C GLY A 360 -8.49 -13.87 -14.75
N LYS A 361 -9.69 -14.40 -15.01
CA LYS A 361 -9.87 -15.67 -15.73
C LYS A 361 -9.30 -15.62 -17.15
N TRP A 362 -9.50 -14.50 -17.85
CA TRP A 362 -8.96 -14.28 -19.19
C TRP A 362 -7.42 -14.21 -19.19
N LEU A 363 -6.83 -13.52 -18.20
CA LEU A 363 -5.37 -13.51 -18.03
C LEU A 363 -4.83 -14.91 -17.75
N ARG A 364 -5.53 -15.70 -16.91
CA ARG A 364 -5.13 -17.08 -16.62
C ARG A 364 -5.19 -17.95 -17.87
N SER A 365 -6.26 -17.87 -18.68
CA SER A 365 -6.35 -18.69 -19.89
C SER A 365 -5.24 -18.36 -20.89
N LYS A 366 -4.85 -17.08 -20.99
CA LYS A 366 -3.77 -16.64 -21.87
C LYS A 366 -2.37 -17.03 -21.38
N TYR A 367 -2.12 -17.01 -20.07
CA TYR A 367 -0.78 -17.19 -19.48
C TYR A 367 -0.63 -18.40 -18.55
N GLN A 368 -1.53 -19.38 -18.61
CA GLN A 368 -1.55 -20.54 -17.70
C GLN A 368 -0.23 -21.33 -17.63
N GLY A 369 0.57 -21.30 -18.70
CA GLY A 369 1.86 -22.00 -18.79
C GLY A 369 3.06 -21.17 -18.32
N PHE A 370 2.87 -19.87 -18.04
CA PHE A 370 3.94 -18.98 -17.63
C PHE A 370 4.11 -18.91 -16.11
N VAL A 371 3.02 -19.09 -15.35
CA VAL A 371 3.06 -19.15 -13.88
C VAL A 371 2.38 -20.40 -13.34
N PRO A 372 2.82 -20.92 -12.17
CA PRO A 372 2.27 -22.15 -11.60
C PRO A 372 0.74 -22.10 -11.41
N SER A 373 0.10 -23.28 -11.37
CA SER A 373 -1.36 -23.37 -11.18
C SER A 373 -1.82 -22.98 -9.78
N LYS A 374 -0.94 -23.10 -8.78
CA LYS A 374 -1.14 -22.58 -7.43
C LYS A 374 -0.35 -21.30 -7.24
N TYR A 375 -0.89 -20.36 -6.48
CA TYR A 375 -0.19 -19.13 -6.15
C TYR A 375 1.15 -19.43 -5.46
N ASN A 376 2.20 -18.76 -5.92
CA ASN A 376 3.50 -18.71 -5.28
C ASN A 376 4.05 -17.29 -5.44
N GLY A 377 4.52 -16.70 -4.33
CA GLY A 377 4.97 -15.31 -4.34
C GLY A 377 6.05 -15.06 -5.40
N SER A 378 7.03 -15.95 -5.55
CA SER A 378 8.14 -15.73 -6.48
C SER A 378 7.73 -15.53 -7.94
N TYR A 379 6.53 -15.94 -8.36
CA TYR A 379 6.09 -15.91 -9.76
C TYR A 379 4.98 -14.87 -10.04
N TYR A 380 4.26 -14.39 -9.03
CA TYR A 380 3.07 -13.56 -9.22
C TYR A 380 3.02 -12.44 -8.19
N HIS A 381 3.35 -11.22 -8.60
CA HIS A 381 3.38 -10.05 -7.73
C HIS A 381 2.35 -9.00 -8.15
N VAL A 382 1.58 -8.50 -7.18
CA VAL A 382 0.51 -7.54 -7.41
C VAL A 382 0.76 -6.27 -6.61
N ARG A 383 0.73 -5.13 -7.30
CA ARG A 383 0.78 -3.80 -6.73
C ARG A 383 -0.47 -3.00 -7.12
N SER A 384 -0.94 -2.14 -6.25
CA SER A 384 -2.08 -1.25 -6.48
C SER A 384 -1.76 0.16 -6.01
N THR A 385 -2.48 1.16 -6.52
CA THR A 385 -2.63 2.43 -5.79
C THR A 385 -3.39 2.21 -4.49
N ASP A 386 -3.16 3.05 -3.48
CA ASP A 386 -3.82 2.97 -2.16
C ASP A 386 -5.23 3.59 -2.19
N VAL A 387 -6.11 3.00 -3.00
CA VAL A 387 -7.51 3.39 -3.15
C VAL A 387 -8.38 2.13 -3.13
N ASP A 388 -9.47 2.13 -2.35
CA ASP A 388 -10.33 0.95 -2.15
C ASP A 388 -10.68 0.24 -3.46
N ARG A 389 -11.15 1.00 -4.46
CA ARG A 389 -11.55 0.42 -5.75
C ARG A 389 -10.43 -0.27 -6.54
N THR A 390 -9.18 0.21 -6.44
CA THR A 390 -8.04 -0.41 -7.13
C THR A 390 -7.55 -1.63 -6.35
N LEU A 391 -7.50 -1.56 -5.01
CA LEU A 391 -7.20 -2.70 -4.15
C LEU A 391 -8.21 -3.83 -4.36
N MET A 392 -9.51 -3.52 -4.31
CA MET A 392 -10.60 -4.48 -4.52
C MET A 392 -10.57 -5.09 -5.93
N SER A 393 -10.28 -4.28 -6.94
CA SER A 393 -10.10 -4.76 -8.33
C SER A 393 -8.95 -5.74 -8.46
N ALA A 394 -7.81 -5.44 -7.82
CA ALA A 394 -6.64 -6.32 -7.80
C ALA A 394 -6.95 -7.67 -7.14
N MET A 395 -7.63 -7.65 -5.98
CA MET A 395 -8.05 -8.85 -5.28
C MET A 395 -9.04 -9.69 -6.09
N ALA A 396 -10.05 -9.06 -6.72
CA ALA A 396 -11.01 -9.76 -7.58
C ALA A 396 -10.34 -10.35 -8.82
N ASN A 397 -9.38 -9.64 -9.40
CA ASN A 397 -8.58 -10.13 -10.52
C ASN A 397 -7.75 -11.35 -10.14
N ALA A 398 -7.05 -11.31 -9.01
CA ALA A 398 -6.29 -12.44 -8.51
C ALA A 398 -7.18 -13.65 -8.17
N ALA A 399 -8.38 -13.42 -7.62
CA ALA A 399 -9.39 -14.45 -7.39
C ALA A 399 -9.86 -15.11 -8.69
N GLY A 400 -10.03 -14.32 -9.76
CA GLY A 400 -10.32 -14.81 -11.10
C GLY A 400 -9.17 -15.61 -11.72
N PHE A 401 -7.95 -15.14 -11.54
CA PHE A 401 -6.74 -15.76 -12.10
C PHE A 401 -6.48 -17.15 -11.49
N TYR A 402 -6.65 -17.29 -10.17
CA TYR A 402 -6.44 -18.55 -9.45
C TYR A 402 -7.74 -19.28 -9.09
N ASN A 403 -8.83 -19.01 -9.79
CA ASN A 403 -10.16 -19.57 -9.47
C ASN A 403 -10.23 -21.11 -9.54
N GLN A 404 -9.33 -21.76 -10.27
CA GLN A 404 -9.20 -23.22 -10.37
C GLN A 404 -8.26 -23.82 -9.32
N SER A 405 -7.59 -22.98 -8.52
CA SER A 405 -6.72 -23.47 -7.45
C SER A 405 -7.54 -24.08 -6.32
N PRO A 406 -7.08 -25.17 -5.70
CA PRO A 406 -7.67 -25.65 -4.46
C PRO A 406 -7.65 -24.56 -3.39
N SER A 407 -8.77 -24.38 -2.70
CA SER A 407 -8.86 -23.49 -1.55
C SER A 407 -9.04 -24.28 -0.24
N PRO A 408 -8.33 -23.90 0.84
CA PRO A 408 -8.59 -24.45 2.17
C PRO A 408 -9.99 -24.06 2.70
N LEU A 409 -10.64 -23.05 2.10
CA LEU A 409 -11.98 -22.60 2.50
C LEU A 409 -13.10 -23.22 1.66
N SER A 410 -12.79 -24.16 0.76
CA SER A 410 -13.78 -24.78 -0.13
C SER A 410 -14.92 -25.45 0.65
N ALA A 411 -14.62 -26.08 1.78
CA ALA A 411 -15.61 -26.70 2.67
C ALA A 411 -16.62 -25.70 3.26
N TYR A 412 -16.31 -24.41 3.23
CA TYR A 412 -17.19 -23.32 3.69
C TYR A 412 -17.84 -22.56 2.51
N GLY A 413 -17.77 -23.09 1.29
CA GLY A 413 -18.35 -22.49 0.09
C GLY A 413 -17.53 -21.33 -0.48
N ILE A 414 -16.24 -21.24 -0.14
CA ILE A 414 -15.34 -20.17 -0.58
C ILE A 414 -14.19 -20.80 -1.35
N ASN A 415 -14.34 -20.89 -2.67
CA ASN A 415 -13.25 -21.34 -3.55
C ASN A 415 -12.31 -20.18 -3.90
N TRP A 416 -11.58 -19.67 -2.90
CA TRP A 416 -10.70 -18.52 -3.01
C TRP A 416 -9.48 -18.66 -2.09
N PHE A 417 -8.36 -18.07 -2.48
CA PHE A 417 -7.13 -18.00 -1.68
C PHE A 417 -6.67 -16.54 -1.58
N PRO A 418 -6.26 -16.05 -0.39
CA PRO A 418 -5.78 -14.68 -0.24
C PRO A 418 -4.44 -14.49 -0.96
N ILE A 419 -4.42 -13.57 -1.93
CA ILE A 419 -3.20 -13.20 -2.66
C ILE A 419 -2.82 -11.77 -2.26
N PRO A 420 -1.60 -11.53 -1.75
CA PRO A 420 -1.13 -10.21 -1.35
C PRO A 420 -1.30 -9.16 -2.46
N VAL A 421 -1.80 -7.99 -2.08
CA VAL A 421 -1.84 -6.79 -2.93
C VAL A 421 -1.06 -5.71 -2.20
N HIS A 422 0.09 -5.36 -2.74
CA HIS A 422 0.96 -4.34 -2.16
C HIS A 422 0.51 -2.95 -2.56
N THR A 423 0.70 -1.99 -1.66
CA THR A 423 0.36 -0.61 -1.92
C THR A 423 1.34 0.35 -1.25
N LYS A 424 1.32 1.60 -1.69
CA LYS A 424 2.08 2.70 -1.09
C LYS A 424 1.13 3.86 -0.84
N PRO A 425 1.21 4.56 0.30
CA PRO A 425 0.36 5.71 0.57
C PRO A 425 0.44 6.72 -0.58
N GLN A 426 -0.73 7.21 -1.01
CA GLN A 426 -0.88 8.05 -2.22
C GLN A 426 0.11 9.21 -2.25
N VAL A 427 0.30 9.91 -1.12
CA VAL A 427 1.22 11.05 -0.98
C VAL A 427 2.69 10.73 -1.26
N THR A 428 3.06 9.46 -1.33
CA THR A 428 4.42 9.01 -1.62
C THR A 428 4.51 8.06 -2.82
N ASP A 429 3.40 7.73 -3.48
CA ASP A 429 3.39 6.78 -4.59
C ASP A 429 3.70 7.48 -5.91
N THR A 430 4.99 7.53 -6.23
CA THR A 430 5.52 8.09 -7.47
C THR A 430 5.50 7.09 -8.63
N LEU A 431 5.30 5.79 -8.36
CA LEU A 431 5.40 4.74 -9.37
C LEU A 431 4.11 4.60 -10.18
N LEU A 432 2.94 4.79 -9.55
CA LEU A 432 1.64 4.83 -10.24
C LEU A 432 1.05 6.25 -10.23
N GLY A 433 1.90 7.28 -10.35
CA GLY A 433 1.49 8.66 -10.66
C GLY A 433 0.58 9.40 -9.66
N VAL A 434 0.26 8.84 -8.48
CA VAL A 434 -0.69 9.47 -7.54
C VAL A 434 -0.05 10.45 -6.56
N ALA A 435 1.28 10.49 -6.45
CA ALA A 435 1.97 11.47 -5.62
C ALA A 435 1.69 12.91 -6.08
N PRO A 436 1.50 13.87 -5.14
CA PRO A 436 1.33 15.28 -5.49
C PRO A 436 2.51 15.82 -6.28
N CYS A 437 2.21 16.57 -7.34
CA CYS A 437 3.22 17.27 -8.13
C CYS A 437 2.69 18.63 -8.63
N PRO A 438 2.90 19.72 -7.87
CA PRO A 438 2.49 21.07 -8.24
C PRO A 438 2.96 21.49 -9.64
N TYR A 439 4.19 21.11 -10.03
CA TYR A 439 4.71 21.43 -11.35
C TYR A 439 3.87 20.79 -12.46
N ARG A 440 3.60 19.49 -12.37
CA ARG A 440 2.69 18.80 -13.29
C ARG A 440 1.31 19.47 -13.31
N ASP A 441 0.74 19.76 -12.14
CA ASP A 441 -0.58 20.37 -12.04
C ASP A 441 -0.63 21.75 -12.73
N SER A 442 0.47 22.51 -12.68
CA SER A 442 0.62 23.77 -13.41
C SER A 442 0.67 23.57 -14.93
N LEU A 443 1.38 22.55 -15.41
CA LEU A 443 1.44 22.20 -16.84
C LEU A 443 0.06 21.77 -17.35
N GLN A 444 -0.64 20.92 -16.59
CA GLN A 444 -2.01 20.53 -16.90
C GLN A 444 -2.93 21.76 -16.98
N ARG A 445 -2.83 22.68 -16.02
CA ARG A 445 -3.61 23.93 -16.03
C ARG A 445 -3.30 24.78 -17.26
N ILE A 446 -2.03 24.95 -17.64
CA ILE A 446 -1.63 25.68 -18.87
C ILE A 446 -2.30 25.09 -20.12
N GLN A 447 -2.35 23.76 -20.22
CA GLN A 447 -3.00 23.10 -21.36
C GLN A 447 -4.52 23.28 -21.36
N MET A 448 -5.12 23.18 -20.18
CA MET A 448 -6.55 23.43 -19.99
C MET A 448 -6.92 24.89 -20.24
N ASP A 449 -6.04 25.85 -19.94
CA ASP A 449 -6.27 27.29 -20.14
C ASP A 449 -5.70 27.83 -21.46
N SER A 450 -5.26 26.94 -22.36
CA SER A 450 -4.78 27.33 -23.68
C SER A 450 -5.90 27.94 -24.53
N GLN A 451 -5.54 28.81 -25.47
CA GLN A 451 -6.50 29.48 -26.37
C GLN A 451 -7.43 28.48 -27.09
N PRO A 452 -6.96 27.35 -27.65
CA PRO A 452 -7.85 26.35 -28.25
C PRO A 452 -8.84 25.74 -27.26
N SER A 453 -8.45 25.56 -25.99
CA SER A 453 -9.35 25.05 -24.95
C SER A 453 -10.44 26.05 -24.59
N ILE A 454 -10.10 27.34 -24.49
CA ILE A 454 -11.08 28.41 -24.24
C ILE A 454 -12.07 28.55 -25.40
N GLU A 455 -11.57 28.50 -26.64
CA GLU A 455 -12.42 28.54 -27.83
C GLU A 455 -13.35 27.33 -27.94
N PHE A 456 -12.84 26.14 -27.59
CA PHE A 456 -13.65 24.94 -27.53
C PHE A 456 -14.77 25.05 -26.47
N GLU A 457 -14.48 25.55 -25.26
CA GLU A 457 -15.51 25.85 -24.25
C GLU A 457 -16.60 26.79 -24.79
N LYS A 458 -16.19 27.86 -25.50
CA LYS A 458 -17.11 28.84 -26.09
C LYS A 458 -18.01 28.22 -27.16
N ASN A 459 -17.47 27.35 -28.00
CA ASN A 459 -18.22 26.67 -29.05
C ASN A 459 -19.28 25.71 -28.47
N HIS A 460 -19.04 25.18 -27.27
CA HIS A 460 -19.97 24.33 -26.52
C HIS A 460 -20.69 25.08 -25.37
N SER A 461 -20.80 26.42 -25.47
CA SER A 461 -21.31 27.25 -24.36
C SER A 461 -22.70 26.85 -23.87
N ASN A 462 -23.59 26.39 -24.76
CA ASN A 462 -24.93 25.90 -24.39
C ASN A 462 -24.86 24.72 -23.43
N LEU A 463 -23.96 23.75 -23.67
CA LEU A 463 -23.72 22.63 -22.77
C LEU A 463 -23.27 23.12 -21.39
N PHE A 464 -22.29 24.02 -21.34
CA PHE A 464 -21.74 24.55 -20.08
C PHE A 464 -22.76 25.35 -19.26
N VAL A 465 -23.56 26.20 -19.92
CA VAL A 465 -24.66 26.93 -19.27
C VAL A 465 -25.68 25.94 -18.71
N LYS A 466 -26.11 24.97 -19.53
CA LYS A 466 -27.08 23.97 -19.09
C LYS A 466 -26.57 23.16 -17.89
N LEU A 467 -25.33 22.71 -17.92
CA LEU A 467 -24.70 21.98 -16.83
C LEU A 467 -24.59 22.81 -15.55
N THR A 468 -24.28 24.11 -15.68
CA THR A 468 -24.24 25.05 -14.55
C THR A 468 -25.60 25.14 -13.87
N ASP A 469 -26.67 25.21 -14.65
CA ASP A 469 -28.04 25.35 -14.13
C ASP A 469 -28.53 24.07 -13.42
N VAL A 470 -28.15 22.88 -13.92
CA VAL A 470 -28.70 21.60 -13.43
C VAL A 470 -27.84 20.88 -12.40
N ALA A 471 -26.52 21.10 -12.39
CA ALA A 471 -25.63 20.35 -11.52
C ALA A 471 -25.62 20.86 -10.07
N GLY A 472 -25.93 22.14 -9.84
CA GLY A 472 -25.97 22.72 -8.49
C GLY A 472 -24.61 22.74 -7.76
N ILE A 473 -23.50 22.62 -8.50
CA ILE A 473 -22.12 22.60 -7.97
C ILE A 473 -21.35 23.90 -8.26
N GLY A 474 -22.06 24.96 -8.64
CA GLY A 474 -21.49 26.23 -9.12
C GLY A 474 -21.21 26.24 -10.63
N PRO A 475 -20.49 27.26 -11.13
CA PRO A 475 -20.19 27.40 -12.55
C PRO A 475 -19.43 26.20 -13.11
N VAL A 476 -19.98 25.57 -14.15
CA VAL A 476 -19.34 24.48 -14.87
C VAL A 476 -18.46 25.05 -15.97
N ASN A 477 -17.23 24.57 -16.05
CA ASN A 477 -16.22 24.97 -17.03
C ASN A 477 -15.28 23.80 -17.33
N ARG A 478 -14.30 24.03 -18.21
CA ARG A 478 -13.29 23.03 -18.60
C ARG A 478 -12.60 22.30 -17.44
N HIS A 479 -12.45 22.92 -16.28
CA HIS A 479 -11.75 22.31 -15.13
C HIS A 479 -12.61 21.33 -14.32
N ASN A 480 -13.93 21.41 -14.40
CA ASN A 480 -14.83 20.60 -13.57
C ASN A 480 -15.90 19.80 -14.34
N VAL A 481 -16.07 20.02 -15.65
CA VAL A 481 -17.06 19.28 -16.47
C VAL A 481 -16.90 17.75 -16.41
N TRP A 482 -15.66 17.28 -16.23
CA TRP A 482 -15.35 15.85 -16.08
C TRP A 482 -16.11 15.21 -14.91
N SER A 483 -16.37 15.95 -13.82
CA SER A 483 -17.06 15.42 -12.64
C SER A 483 -18.52 15.07 -12.93
N ILE A 484 -19.18 15.86 -13.77
CA ILE A 484 -20.56 15.60 -14.20
C ILE A 484 -20.59 14.49 -15.24
N SER A 485 -19.62 14.48 -16.17
CA SER A 485 -19.47 13.38 -17.12
C SER A 485 -19.24 12.04 -16.40
N ASP A 486 -18.42 12.00 -15.35
CA ASP A 486 -18.20 10.80 -14.52
C ASP A 486 -19.49 10.36 -13.83
N PHE A 487 -20.22 11.30 -13.24
CA PHE A 487 -21.48 11.03 -12.55
C PHE A 487 -22.51 10.38 -13.47
N ILE A 488 -22.74 10.98 -14.64
CA ILE A 488 -23.68 10.47 -15.65
C ILE A 488 -23.21 9.13 -16.21
N THR A 489 -21.90 8.96 -16.47
CA THR A 489 -21.33 7.68 -16.93
C THR A 489 -21.62 6.55 -15.94
N CYS A 490 -21.48 6.82 -14.64
CA CYS A 490 -21.81 5.86 -13.60
C CYS A 490 -23.31 5.56 -13.55
N MET A 491 -24.19 6.56 -13.77
CA MET A 491 -25.64 6.35 -13.86
C MET A 491 -25.99 5.41 -15.03
N ILE A 492 -25.44 5.69 -16.22
CA ILE A 492 -25.61 4.85 -17.41
C ILE A 492 -25.15 3.42 -17.13
N ALA A 493 -23.97 3.25 -16.52
CA ALA A 493 -23.41 1.93 -16.26
C ALA A 493 -24.28 1.06 -15.33
N HIS A 494 -25.16 1.67 -14.54
CA HIS A 494 -26.08 1.02 -13.60
C HIS A 494 -27.55 1.07 -14.04
N ASN A 495 -27.82 1.45 -15.30
CA ASN A 495 -29.18 1.61 -15.82
C ASN A 495 -30.07 2.51 -14.95
N ILE A 496 -29.48 3.53 -14.32
CA ILE A 496 -30.21 4.52 -13.54
C ILE A 496 -30.87 5.49 -14.51
N THR A 497 -32.16 5.78 -14.29
CA THR A 497 -32.91 6.74 -15.10
C THR A 497 -32.19 8.09 -15.12
N LEU A 498 -31.83 8.53 -16.32
CA LEU A 498 -31.23 9.84 -16.53
C LEU A 498 -32.32 10.92 -16.49
N PRO A 499 -31.99 12.15 -16.08
CA PRO A 499 -32.93 13.27 -16.16
C PRO A 499 -33.37 13.55 -17.60
N ASP A 500 -34.60 14.04 -17.79
CA ASP A 500 -35.19 14.29 -19.12
C ASP A 500 -34.36 15.20 -20.04
N TRP A 501 -33.54 16.08 -19.46
CA TRP A 501 -32.66 16.97 -20.22
C TRP A 501 -31.42 16.27 -20.79
N CYS A 502 -31.10 15.06 -20.31
CA CYS A 502 -29.94 14.28 -20.71
C CYS A 502 -30.28 13.41 -21.92
N THR A 503 -30.53 14.06 -23.06
CA THR A 503 -30.85 13.40 -24.33
C THR A 503 -29.62 12.74 -24.94
N ASP A 504 -29.81 11.86 -25.93
CA ASP A 504 -28.70 11.21 -26.65
C ASP A 504 -27.74 12.22 -27.31
N ASP A 505 -28.28 13.29 -27.90
CA ASP A 505 -27.46 14.38 -28.49
C ASP A 505 -26.65 15.12 -27.41
N PHE A 506 -27.26 15.38 -26.25
CA PHE A 506 -26.57 16.00 -25.11
C PHE A 506 -25.44 15.11 -24.59
N LEU A 507 -25.68 13.80 -24.47
CA LEU A 507 -24.69 12.82 -24.05
C LEU A 507 -23.53 12.73 -25.05
N ALA A 508 -23.84 12.74 -26.35
CA ALA A 508 -22.82 12.73 -27.40
C ALA A 508 -21.91 13.97 -27.30
N GLU A 509 -22.49 15.16 -27.14
CA GLU A 509 -21.74 16.41 -26.95
C GLU A 509 -20.91 16.38 -25.66
N LEU A 510 -21.50 15.93 -24.54
CA LEU A 510 -20.80 15.80 -23.26
C LEU A 510 -19.59 14.86 -23.36
N HIS A 511 -19.74 13.73 -24.04
CA HIS A 511 -18.65 12.78 -24.25
C HIS A 511 -17.56 13.32 -25.17
N GLU A 512 -17.91 14.07 -26.22
CA GLU A 512 -16.95 14.79 -27.06
C GLU A 512 -16.16 15.80 -26.23
N VAL A 513 -16.86 16.62 -25.45
CA VAL A 513 -16.26 17.65 -24.61
C VAL A 513 -15.34 17.05 -23.55
N ASN A 514 -15.79 15.99 -22.88
CA ASN A 514 -14.98 15.28 -21.90
C ASN A 514 -13.72 14.65 -22.54
N ARG A 515 -13.84 14.07 -23.74
CA ARG A 515 -12.69 13.48 -24.46
C ARG A 515 -11.67 14.54 -24.86
N PHE A 516 -12.11 15.68 -25.36
CA PHE A 516 -11.23 16.79 -25.70
C PHE A 516 -10.42 17.25 -24.49
N TYR A 517 -11.07 17.52 -23.37
CA TYR A 517 -10.40 17.98 -22.16
C TYR A 517 -9.55 16.90 -21.49
N TRP A 518 -9.92 15.63 -21.61
CA TRP A 518 -9.09 14.51 -21.17
C TRP A 518 -7.73 14.50 -21.88
N VAL A 519 -7.74 14.59 -23.21
CA VAL A 519 -6.51 14.65 -24.02
C VAL A 519 -5.68 15.88 -23.66
N LYS A 520 -6.33 17.05 -23.54
CA LYS A 520 -5.67 18.30 -23.13
C LYS A 520 -4.98 18.18 -21.78
N LYS A 521 -5.63 17.55 -20.81
CA LYS A 521 -5.10 17.43 -19.45
C LYS A 521 -3.99 16.38 -19.35
N TYR A 522 -4.12 15.25 -20.03
CA TYR A 522 -3.33 14.06 -19.71
C TYR A 522 -2.32 13.62 -20.78
N SER A 523 -2.52 13.97 -22.06
CA SER A 523 -1.66 13.44 -23.13
C SER A 523 -1.21 14.50 -24.15
N SER A 524 -1.23 15.78 -23.77
CA SER A 524 -0.91 16.91 -24.64
C SER A 524 0.54 17.36 -24.59
N SER A 525 1.32 16.86 -23.63
CA SER A 525 2.72 17.23 -23.41
C SER A 525 3.54 16.05 -22.90
N ASP A 526 4.72 15.86 -23.49
CA ASP A 526 5.70 14.87 -23.03
C ASP A 526 6.17 15.14 -21.61
N ASP A 527 6.21 16.40 -21.16
CA ASP A 527 6.55 16.72 -19.77
C ASP A 527 5.47 16.24 -18.79
N ILE A 528 4.20 16.33 -19.16
CA ILE A 528 3.10 15.80 -18.33
C ILE A 528 3.24 14.27 -18.25
N ILE A 529 3.43 13.60 -19.40
CA ILE A 529 3.58 12.14 -19.47
C ILE A 529 4.81 11.69 -18.66
N ARG A 530 5.96 12.37 -18.83
CA ARG A 530 7.21 12.11 -18.11
C ARG A 530 7.05 12.25 -16.60
N LEU A 531 6.37 13.29 -16.12
CA LEU A 531 6.13 13.48 -14.70
C LEU A 531 5.17 12.43 -14.11
N GLU A 532 4.26 11.88 -14.90
CA GLU A 532 3.27 10.91 -14.43
C GLU A 532 3.77 9.46 -14.45
N ILE A 533 4.41 9.03 -15.53
CA ILE A 533 4.85 7.63 -15.69
C ILE A 533 6.37 7.46 -15.81
N GLY A 534 7.16 8.53 -15.73
CA GLY A 534 8.61 8.42 -15.92
C GLY A 534 9.31 7.52 -14.90
N VAL A 535 8.81 7.49 -13.66
CA VAL A 535 9.28 6.57 -12.61
C VAL A 535 8.89 5.13 -12.90
N PHE A 536 7.71 4.90 -13.46
CA PHE A 536 7.30 3.59 -13.97
C PHE A 536 8.20 3.13 -15.09
N LEU A 537 8.45 3.98 -16.09
CA LEU A 537 9.29 3.65 -17.23
C LEU A 537 10.75 3.39 -16.79
N ASP A 538 11.30 4.19 -15.87
CA ASP A 538 12.65 3.95 -15.31
C ASP A 538 12.73 2.58 -14.60
N THR A 539 11.70 2.23 -13.83
CA THR A 539 11.61 0.92 -13.16
C THR A 539 11.45 -0.22 -14.18
N PHE A 540 10.61 -0.03 -15.20
CA PHE A 540 10.42 -0.97 -16.30
C PHE A 540 11.74 -1.24 -17.03
N VAL A 541 12.50 -0.21 -17.41
CA VAL A 541 13.81 -0.36 -18.07
C VAL A 541 14.78 -1.16 -17.19
N LYS A 542 14.87 -0.84 -15.90
CA LYS A 542 15.72 -1.59 -14.95
C LYS A 542 15.32 -3.06 -14.85
N HIS A 543 14.02 -3.35 -14.82
CA HIS A 543 13.52 -4.72 -14.82
C HIS A 543 13.93 -5.47 -16.09
N ILE A 544 13.71 -4.89 -17.27
CA ILE A 544 14.07 -5.50 -18.55
C ILE A 544 15.58 -5.78 -18.62
N HIS A 545 16.42 -4.83 -18.22
CA HIS A 545 17.87 -5.06 -18.18
C HIS A 545 18.27 -6.18 -17.22
N SER A 546 17.65 -6.26 -16.05
CA SER A 546 17.93 -7.31 -15.07
C SER A 546 17.60 -8.69 -15.64
N ILE A 547 16.44 -8.83 -16.31
CA ILE A 547 16.04 -10.08 -16.97
C ILE A 547 17.02 -10.47 -18.08
N ILE A 548 17.39 -9.53 -18.95
CA ILE A 548 18.33 -9.78 -20.07
C ILE A 548 19.72 -10.19 -19.55
N ARG A 549 20.15 -9.66 -18.40
CA ARG A 549 21.42 -10.03 -17.76
C ARG A 549 21.35 -11.29 -16.91
N GLY A 550 20.16 -11.87 -16.71
CA GLY A 550 19.96 -13.00 -15.80
C GLY A 550 20.18 -12.64 -14.33
N GLU A 551 19.98 -11.37 -13.97
CA GLU A 551 20.10 -10.88 -12.60
C GLU A 551 18.78 -11.10 -11.84
N GLN A 552 18.86 -11.33 -10.53
CA GLN A 552 17.66 -11.40 -9.69
C GLN A 552 17.13 -9.99 -9.39
N LEU A 553 15.81 -9.83 -9.49
CA LEU A 553 15.12 -8.60 -9.10
C LEU A 553 14.74 -8.66 -7.61
N ASN A 554 15.26 -7.69 -6.85
CA ASN A 554 14.88 -7.43 -5.47
C ASN A 554 13.89 -6.25 -5.44
N LEU A 555 12.60 -6.52 -5.26
CA LEU A 555 11.59 -5.47 -5.15
C LEU A 555 11.55 -4.83 -3.75
N THR A 556 11.88 -5.60 -2.72
CA THR A 556 11.93 -5.18 -1.31
C THR A 556 13.02 -5.96 -0.56
N TYR A 557 13.33 -5.55 0.67
CA TYR A 557 14.33 -6.20 1.53
C TYR A 557 14.04 -7.68 1.84
N GLU A 558 12.79 -8.14 1.67
CA GLU A 558 12.38 -9.51 2.00
C GLU A 558 12.07 -10.38 0.77
N TYR A 559 12.08 -9.81 -0.44
CA TYR A 559 11.47 -10.46 -1.61
C TYR A 559 12.41 -10.64 -2.79
N LYS A 560 12.66 -11.90 -3.12
CA LYS A 560 13.36 -12.32 -4.34
C LYS A 560 12.34 -12.91 -5.31
N LEU A 561 12.12 -12.22 -6.40
CA LEU A 561 11.32 -12.74 -7.50
C LEU A 561 12.09 -13.82 -8.26
N SER A 562 11.35 -14.78 -8.80
CA SER A 562 11.87 -15.71 -9.81
C SER A 562 12.29 -14.94 -11.05
N THR A 563 13.22 -15.49 -11.83
CA THR A 563 13.57 -14.93 -13.15
C THR A 563 12.39 -14.96 -14.12
N GLU A 564 11.46 -15.89 -13.94
CA GLU A 564 10.18 -15.98 -14.65
C GLU A 564 9.06 -15.56 -13.69
N HIS A 565 8.57 -14.32 -13.81
CA HIS A 565 7.50 -13.80 -12.94
C HIS A 565 6.59 -12.81 -13.68
N MET A 566 5.44 -12.53 -13.07
CA MET A 566 4.46 -11.55 -13.54
C MET A 566 4.40 -10.35 -12.59
N MET A 567 4.41 -9.16 -13.16
CA MET A 567 4.18 -7.90 -12.45
C MET A 567 2.80 -7.35 -12.82
N ILE A 568 1.89 -7.29 -11.84
CA ILE A 568 0.52 -6.78 -12.02
C ILE A 568 0.35 -5.46 -11.29
N TYR A 569 -0.25 -4.47 -11.95
CA TYR A 569 -0.50 -3.13 -11.44
C TYR A 569 -1.99 -2.78 -11.58
N SER A 570 -2.65 -2.53 -10.45
CA SER A 570 -4.04 -2.04 -10.39
C SER A 570 -4.07 -0.53 -10.17
N ALA A 571 -4.63 0.19 -11.14
CA ALA A 571 -4.49 1.64 -11.22
C ALA A 571 -5.73 2.30 -11.84
N HIS A 572 -5.56 3.45 -12.48
CA HIS A 572 -6.63 4.30 -12.97
C HIS A 572 -6.67 4.38 -14.51
N ASP A 573 -7.73 5.00 -15.03
CA ASP A 573 -7.86 5.38 -16.44
C ASP A 573 -6.75 6.33 -16.87
N THR A 574 -6.33 7.22 -15.98
CA THR A 574 -5.17 8.09 -16.20
C THR A 574 -3.89 7.28 -16.44
N ASP A 575 -3.61 6.26 -15.64
CA ASP A 575 -2.39 5.43 -15.81
C ASP A 575 -2.38 4.69 -17.14
N VAL A 576 -3.51 4.10 -17.53
CA VAL A 576 -3.64 3.46 -18.86
C VAL A 576 -3.43 4.49 -19.98
N THR A 577 -3.99 5.69 -19.83
CA THR A 577 -3.80 6.80 -20.79
C THR A 577 -2.32 7.14 -20.92
N TYR A 578 -1.64 7.38 -19.80
CA TYR A 578 -0.23 7.78 -19.82
C TYR A 578 0.67 6.69 -20.39
N ILE A 579 0.45 5.41 -20.05
CA ILE A 579 1.22 4.31 -20.63
C ILE A 579 1.03 4.25 -22.15
N LEU A 580 -0.22 4.26 -22.64
CA LEU A 580 -0.47 4.26 -24.08
C LEU A 580 0.16 5.48 -24.76
N ALA A 581 0.10 6.66 -24.12
CA ALA A 581 0.65 7.90 -24.66
C ALA A 581 2.19 7.87 -24.68
N GLY A 582 2.84 7.42 -23.61
CA GLY A 582 4.29 7.31 -23.52
C GLY A 582 4.90 6.29 -24.48
N PHE A 583 4.15 5.23 -24.82
CA PHE A 583 4.53 4.31 -25.90
C PHE A 583 4.12 4.80 -27.30
N GLY A 584 3.45 5.95 -27.40
CA GLY A 584 3.07 6.60 -28.66
C GLY A 584 1.92 5.93 -29.40
N VAL A 585 1.05 5.20 -28.69
CA VAL A 585 -0.06 4.40 -29.25
C VAL A 585 -1.43 4.80 -28.69
N TYR A 586 -1.52 5.87 -27.90
CA TYR A 586 -2.80 6.38 -27.42
C TYR A 586 -3.63 6.98 -28.57
N ASN A 587 -4.88 6.56 -28.67
CA ASN A 587 -5.79 6.92 -29.77
C ASN A 587 -6.80 8.01 -29.38
N ASN A 588 -6.56 8.73 -28.28
CA ASN A 588 -7.42 9.79 -27.77
C ASN A 588 -8.84 9.34 -27.38
N GLN A 589 -9.07 8.03 -27.20
CA GLN A 589 -10.37 7.50 -26.76
C GLN A 589 -10.43 7.35 -25.24
N THR A 590 -11.65 7.35 -24.72
CA THR A 590 -11.91 7.07 -23.30
C THR A 590 -11.46 5.67 -22.92
N ILE A 591 -10.84 5.56 -21.75
CA ILE A 591 -10.40 4.29 -21.19
C ILE A 591 -11.56 3.64 -20.43
N ASN A 592 -12.03 2.45 -20.83
CA ASN A 592 -13.17 1.80 -20.16
C ASN A 592 -12.78 1.05 -18.89
N TYR A 593 -13.77 0.70 -18.05
CA TYR A 593 -13.54 -0.12 -16.86
C TYR A 593 -12.88 -1.46 -17.20
N ALA A 594 -11.94 -1.89 -16.35
CA ALA A 594 -11.11 -3.08 -16.54
C ALA A 594 -10.31 -3.13 -17.86
N SER A 595 -10.10 -1.98 -18.52
CA SER A 595 -9.13 -1.90 -19.62
C SER A 595 -7.73 -2.26 -19.13
N THR A 596 -6.96 -2.99 -19.93
CA THR A 596 -5.67 -3.56 -19.52
C THR A 596 -4.62 -3.35 -20.60
N VAL A 597 -3.45 -2.84 -20.22
CA VAL A 597 -2.23 -2.81 -21.04
C VAL A 597 -1.30 -3.91 -20.55
N ILE A 598 -0.77 -4.71 -21.48
CA ILE A 598 0.19 -5.77 -21.20
C ILE A 598 1.43 -5.54 -22.04
N LEU A 599 2.58 -5.42 -21.38
CA LEU A 599 3.89 -5.39 -21.99
C LEU A 599 4.49 -6.79 -21.84
N GLU A 600 4.51 -7.54 -22.94
CA GLU A 600 5.11 -8.86 -23.01
C GLU A 600 6.56 -8.73 -23.51
N LEU A 601 7.53 -9.25 -22.74
CA LEU A 601 8.91 -9.41 -23.19
C LEU A 601 9.07 -10.81 -23.78
N HIS A 602 9.41 -10.89 -25.06
CA HIS A 602 9.74 -12.14 -25.75
C HIS A 602 11.22 -12.18 -26.11
N GLY A 603 11.81 -13.36 -26.16
CA GLY A 603 13.20 -13.53 -26.58
C GLY A 603 13.72 -14.96 -26.40
N PRO A 604 15.02 -15.16 -26.68
CA PRO A 604 15.67 -16.46 -26.52
C PRO A 604 15.90 -16.78 -25.03
N ASP A 605 16.17 -18.06 -24.72
CA ASP A 605 16.52 -18.48 -23.36
C ASP A 605 17.80 -17.85 -22.82
N LYS A 606 18.77 -17.60 -23.70
CA LYS A 606 20.05 -16.99 -23.34
C LYS A 606 20.46 -16.00 -24.43
N SER A 607 20.41 -14.72 -24.09
CA SER A 607 21.13 -13.67 -24.79
C SER A 607 21.31 -12.48 -23.85
N SER A 608 22.47 -11.83 -23.93
CA SER A 608 22.75 -10.57 -23.25
C SER A 608 22.49 -9.35 -24.15
N LYS A 609 22.07 -9.56 -25.40
CA LYS A 609 21.83 -8.47 -26.36
C LYS A 609 20.36 -8.05 -26.35
N GLU A 610 20.11 -6.79 -26.05
CA GLU A 610 18.75 -6.21 -26.08
C GLU A 610 18.06 -6.37 -27.45
N SER A 611 18.82 -6.32 -28.55
CA SER A 611 18.30 -6.50 -29.91
C SER A 611 17.63 -7.85 -30.17
N ASP A 612 17.96 -8.86 -29.36
CA ASP A 612 17.46 -10.22 -29.53
C ASP A 612 16.09 -10.42 -28.84
N TYR A 613 15.69 -9.46 -28.01
CA TYR A 613 14.41 -9.46 -27.30
C TYR A 613 13.43 -8.50 -27.95
N ARG A 614 12.14 -8.75 -27.78
CA ARG A 614 11.05 -7.96 -28.36
C ARG A 614 10.00 -7.61 -27.31
N ILE A 615 9.52 -6.38 -27.31
CA ILE A 615 8.34 -5.95 -26.55
C ILE A 615 7.10 -6.04 -27.44
N LYS A 616 6.06 -6.72 -26.96
CA LYS A 616 4.70 -6.69 -27.52
C LYS A 616 3.80 -5.91 -26.57
N LEU A 617 3.07 -4.92 -27.08
CA LEU A 617 2.09 -4.16 -26.31
C LEU A 617 0.69 -4.63 -26.70
N LEU A 618 0.03 -5.37 -25.81
CA LEU A 618 -1.35 -5.82 -25.96
C LEU A 618 -2.28 -4.90 -25.17
N TYR A 619 -3.28 -4.33 -25.82
CA TYR A 619 -4.29 -3.48 -25.18
C TYR A 619 -5.67 -4.14 -25.26
N LYS A 620 -6.23 -4.48 -24.10
CA LYS A 620 -7.63 -4.91 -23.94
C LYS A 620 -8.45 -3.68 -23.54
N LYS A 621 -9.38 -3.26 -24.40
CA LYS A 621 -10.10 -1.98 -24.29
C LYS A 621 -11.10 -1.91 -23.14
N GLY A 622 -11.45 -3.05 -22.54
CA GLY A 622 -12.37 -3.14 -21.40
C GLY A 622 -12.77 -4.58 -21.11
N TRP A 623 -13.63 -4.79 -20.12
CA TRP A 623 -14.06 -6.14 -19.73
C TRP A 623 -14.75 -6.93 -20.86
N THR A 624 -15.53 -6.27 -21.72
CA THR A 624 -16.24 -6.88 -22.87
C THR A 624 -15.35 -7.26 -24.05
N ASP A 625 -14.12 -6.76 -24.12
CA ASP A 625 -13.19 -7.04 -25.22
C ASP A 625 -12.54 -8.42 -25.06
N GLU A 626 -13.10 -9.47 -25.67
CA GLU A 626 -12.66 -10.85 -25.45
C GLU A 626 -11.25 -11.18 -25.96
N THR A 627 -10.64 -10.33 -26.81
CA THR A 627 -9.38 -10.65 -27.50
C THR A 627 -8.23 -9.72 -27.13
N GLY A 628 -8.49 -8.42 -26.97
CA GLY A 628 -7.46 -7.40 -26.99
C GLY A 628 -6.82 -7.21 -28.37
N GLU A 629 -6.02 -6.15 -28.50
CA GLU A 629 -5.35 -5.74 -29.74
C GLU A 629 -3.85 -5.52 -29.51
N TYR A 630 -2.99 -6.19 -30.28
CA TYR A 630 -1.56 -5.93 -30.28
C TYR A 630 -1.26 -4.64 -31.06
N LEU A 631 -0.87 -3.58 -30.35
CA LEU A 631 -0.62 -2.27 -30.94
C LEU A 631 0.77 -2.21 -31.58
N THR A 632 0.86 -1.50 -32.71
CA THR A 632 2.14 -1.30 -33.42
C THR A 632 2.87 -0.10 -32.81
N LEU A 633 4.02 -0.36 -32.19
CA LEU A 633 4.85 0.69 -31.62
C LEU A 633 5.48 1.57 -32.72
N PRO A 634 5.57 2.91 -32.54
CA PRO A 634 6.14 3.82 -33.54
C PRO A 634 7.55 3.44 -34.00
N ALA A 635 8.42 3.00 -33.08
CA ALA A 635 9.77 2.55 -33.38
C ALA A 635 9.83 1.35 -34.37
N CYS A 636 8.73 0.62 -34.53
CA CYS A 636 8.60 -0.52 -35.44
C CYS A 636 7.46 -0.34 -36.44
N LYS A 637 7.24 0.90 -36.89
CA LYS A 637 6.22 1.23 -37.89
C LYS A 637 6.38 0.36 -39.15
N GLY A 638 5.26 -0.16 -39.65
CA GLY A 638 5.22 -1.01 -40.85
C GLY A 638 5.28 -2.51 -40.58
N GLN A 639 5.40 -2.93 -39.31
CA GLN A 639 5.24 -4.33 -38.90
C GLN A 639 3.99 -4.50 -38.04
N PRO A 640 3.24 -5.61 -38.16
CA PRO A 640 2.12 -5.88 -37.27
C PRO A 640 2.54 -5.94 -35.80
N GLY A 641 1.75 -5.37 -34.89
CA GLY A 641 2.07 -5.30 -33.46
C GLY A 641 2.32 -6.65 -32.79
N TYR A 642 1.69 -7.74 -33.28
CA TYR A 642 1.90 -9.09 -32.75
C TYR A 642 3.33 -9.63 -32.99
N ASN A 643 4.08 -9.06 -33.92
CA ASN A 643 5.50 -9.36 -34.11
C ASN A 643 6.38 -8.73 -33.02
N GLY A 644 5.88 -7.75 -32.27
CA GLY A 644 6.65 -6.99 -31.29
C GLY A 644 7.74 -6.10 -31.90
N CYS A 645 8.42 -5.34 -31.05
CA CYS A 645 9.48 -4.41 -31.44
C CYS A 645 10.77 -4.70 -30.66
N PRO A 646 11.96 -4.72 -31.29
CA PRO A 646 13.23 -4.94 -30.60
C PRO A 646 13.39 -4.03 -29.38
N VAL A 647 13.82 -4.60 -28.25
CA VAL A 647 13.89 -3.88 -26.97
C VAL A 647 14.72 -2.61 -27.10
N ASN A 648 15.90 -2.67 -27.72
CA ASN A 648 16.79 -1.51 -27.89
C ASN A 648 16.09 -0.31 -28.56
N LEU A 649 15.23 -0.57 -29.57
CA LEU A 649 14.47 0.49 -30.26
C LEU A 649 13.35 1.07 -29.38
N VAL A 650 12.67 0.21 -28.61
CA VAL A 650 11.65 0.64 -27.66
C VAL A 650 12.27 1.49 -26.55
N LEU A 651 13.42 1.06 -26.01
CA LEU A 651 14.13 1.79 -24.96
C LEU A 651 14.63 3.15 -25.44
N GLU A 652 15.12 3.23 -26.68
CA GLU A 652 15.50 4.50 -27.30
C GLU A 652 14.29 5.44 -27.44
N GLN A 653 13.14 4.93 -27.87
CA GLN A 653 11.90 5.71 -28.01
C GLN A 653 11.43 6.31 -26.67
N ILE A 654 11.43 5.53 -25.58
CA ILE A 654 10.91 5.99 -24.28
C ILE A 654 11.95 6.74 -23.44
N LYS A 655 13.23 6.77 -23.86
CA LYS A 655 14.34 7.40 -23.13
C LYS A 655 14.06 8.84 -22.66
N PRO A 656 13.42 9.73 -23.46
CA PRO A 656 13.12 11.09 -23.03
C PRO A 656 12.14 11.17 -21.85
N LEU A 657 11.33 10.13 -21.64
CA LEU A 657 10.29 10.08 -20.61
C LEU A 657 10.79 9.48 -19.29
N LEU A 658 12.03 8.96 -19.22
CA LEU A 658 12.55 8.34 -18.01
C LEU A 658 12.77 9.36 -16.90
N LEU A 659 12.32 9.02 -15.69
CA LEU A 659 12.43 9.88 -14.51
C LEU A 659 12.76 9.05 -13.28
N SER A 660 13.85 9.37 -12.58
CA SER A 660 14.13 8.74 -11.29
C SER A 660 13.25 9.32 -10.18
N THR A 661 13.02 8.55 -9.11
CA THR A 661 12.25 8.99 -7.94
C THR A 661 12.80 10.29 -7.33
N ASP A 662 14.12 10.42 -7.17
CA ASP A 662 14.74 11.62 -6.61
C ASP A 662 14.54 12.85 -7.50
N ARG A 663 14.62 12.66 -8.83
CA ARG A 663 14.40 13.72 -9.79
C ARG A 663 12.93 14.14 -9.85
N PHE A 664 12.00 13.18 -9.76
CA PHE A 664 10.57 13.47 -9.59
C PHE A 664 10.35 14.39 -8.40
N TYR A 665 10.85 14.02 -7.21
CA TYR A 665 10.68 14.86 -6.02
C TYR A 665 11.32 16.23 -6.19
N LYS A 666 12.50 16.32 -6.81
CA LYS A 666 13.15 17.61 -7.08
C LYS A 666 12.30 18.52 -7.97
N GLU A 667 11.80 18.01 -9.08
CA GLU A 667 10.98 18.79 -10.03
C GLU A 667 9.59 19.14 -9.45
N CYS A 668 9.03 18.26 -8.63
CA CYS A 668 7.73 18.48 -7.98
C CYS A 668 7.81 19.26 -6.65
N SER A 669 9.01 19.53 -6.12
CA SER A 669 9.19 20.36 -4.91
C SER A 669 9.23 21.86 -5.21
N THR A 670 9.42 22.24 -6.48
CA THR A 670 9.50 23.63 -6.91
C THR A 670 8.19 24.04 -7.60
N ASP A 671 7.52 25.07 -7.08
CA ASP A 671 6.53 25.82 -7.86
C ASP A 671 7.27 26.65 -8.91
N GLN A 672 7.51 26.09 -10.10
CA GLN A 672 8.04 26.84 -11.24
C GLN A 672 7.32 26.34 -12.49
N PRO A 673 6.59 27.22 -13.21
CA PRO A 673 7.28 28.23 -13.99
C PRO A 673 6.88 29.68 -13.69
N ASP A 674 7.88 30.55 -13.85
CA ASP A 674 7.84 32.02 -13.87
C ASP A 674 6.82 32.60 -14.86
N SER A 675 5.51 32.54 -14.57
CA SER A 675 4.51 33.35 -15.28
C SER A 675 3.14 33.49 -14.60
N VAL A 676 2.98 33.12 -13.32
CA VAL A 676 1.77 33.46 -12.57
C VAL A 676 2.10 34.55 -11.57
N ASN A 677 1.97 35.78 -12.03
CA ASN A 677 1.88 36.96 -11.18
C ASN A 677 0.61 36.78 -10.31
N TYR A 678 0.70 36.07 -9.19
CA TYR A 678 -0.22 36.27 -8.09
C TYR A 678 0.07 37.67 -7.54
N ARG A 679 -0.40 38.69 -8.26
CA ARG A 679 -0.72 39.96 -7.60
C ARG A 679 -1.83 39.60 -6.63
N LEU A 680 -1.46 39.31 -5.38
CA LEU A 680 -2.37 39.45 -4.26
C LEU A 680 -3.09 40.78 -4.46
N HIS A 681 -4.38 40.69 -4.77
CA HIS A 681 -5.18 41.86 -5.09
C HIS A 681 -5.03 42.85 -3.92
N PRO A 682 -4.79 44.16 -4.14
CA PRO A 682 -4.64 45.14 -3.06
C PRO A 682 -5.75 45.09 -2.00
N ILE A 683 -6.91 44.58 -2.40
CA ILE A 683 -8.10 44.32 -1.59
C ILE A 683 -7.81 43.37 -0.41
N VAL A 684 -6.94 42.36 -0.57
CA VAL A 684 -6.59 41.43 0.52
C VAL A 684 -5.83 42.15 1.62
N PHE A 685 -4.90 43.06 1.27
CA PHE A 685 -4.19 43.88 2.26
C PHE A 685 -5.12 44.87 2.96
N ILE A 686 -6.15 45.38 2.27
CA ILE A 686 -7.18 46.23 2.87
C ILE A 686 -8.01 45.43 3.89
N PHE A 687 -8.44 44.22 3.56
CA PHE A 687 -9.23 43.39 4.48
C PHE A 687 -8.42 42.91 5.69
N VAL A 688 -7.16 42.50 5.49
CA VAL A 688 -6.25 42.14 6.59
C VAL A 688 -5.96 43.35 7.47
N GLY A 689 -5.70 44.51 6.86
CA GLY A 689 -5.51 45.77 7.59
C GLY A 689 -6.74 46.17 8.40
N ALA A 690 -7.93 46.08 7.82
CA ALA A 690 -9.19 46.37 8.51
C ALA A 690 -9.43 45.41 9.69
N ALA A 691 -9.20 44.11 9.50
CA ALA A 691 -9.36 43.11 10.56
C ALA A 691 -8.39 43.37 11.73
N ILE A 692 -7.12 43.66 11.44
CA ILE A 692 -6.12 44.02 12.47
C ILE A 692 -6.55 45.29 13.21
N SER A 693 -7.02 46.31 12.48
CA SER A 693 -7.47 47.57 13.09
C SER A 693 -8.70 47.38 13.98
N SER A 694 -9.64 46.51 13.61
CA SER A 694 -10.80 46.17 14.44
C SER A 694 -10.40 45.44 15.72
N VAL A 695 -9.45 44.50 15.65
CA VAL A 695 -8.92 43.81 16.84
C VAL A 695 -8.20 44.78 17.78
N ILE A 696 -7.39 45.70 17.24
CA ILE A 696 -6.72 46.73 18.05
C ILE A 696 -7.75 47.64 18.73
N MET A 697 -8.78 48.09 18.01
CA MET A 697 -9.85 48.92 18.59
C MET A 697 -10.59 48.20 19.73
N LEU A 698 -10.88 46.90 19.58
CA LEU A 698 -11.50 46.09 20.63
C LEU A 698 -10.59 45.93 21.85
N LEU A 699 -9.28 45.74 21.64
CA LEU A 699 -8.30 45.65 22.73
C LEU A 699 -8.14 46.98 23.47
N VAL A 700 -8.14 48.11 22.76
CA VAL A 700 -8.11 49.45 23.36
C VAL A 700 -9.39 49.72 24.14
N PHE A 701 -10.55 49.39 23.59
CA PHE A 701 -11.83 49.52 24.28
C PHE A 701 -11.89 48.64 25.53
N TRP A 702 -11.42 47.40 25.43
CA TRP A 702 -11.34 46.48 26.57
C TRP A 702 -10.39 47.01 27.65
N TYR A 703 -9.21 47.51 27.27
CA TYR A 703 -8.25 48.12 28.19
C TYR A 703 -8.85 49.35 28.90
N TYR A 704 -9.49 50.26 28.16
CA TYR A 704 -10.17 51.42 28.76
C TYR A 704 -11.33 51.02 29.66
N SER A 705 -12.11 50.01 29.27
CA SER A 705 -13.20 49.47 30.09
C SER A 705 -12.69 48.88 31.41
N LEU A 706 -11.56 48.16 31.38
CA LEU A 706 -10.90 47.65 32.58
C LEU A 706 -10.35 48.80 33.44
N ARG A 707 -9.76 49.82 32.82
CA ARG A 707 -9.24 50.99 33.54
C ARG A 707 -10.36 51.80 34.20
N LEU A 708 -11.49 52.00 33.52
CA LEU A 708 -12.70 52.65 34.04
C LEU A 708 -13.32 51.86 35.19
N ARG A 709 -13.44 50.53 35.05
CA ARG A 709 -13.90 49.67 36.15
C ARG A 709 -12.99 49.78 37.36
N ARG A 710 -11.66 49.80 37.15
CA ARG A 710 -10.68 49.95 38.22
C ARG A 710 -10.72 51.35 38.85
N TYR A 711 -10.93 52.40 38.06
CA TYR A 711 -11.10 53.77 38.56
C TYR A 711 -12.37 53.92 39.41
N ASN A 712 -13.48 53.33 38.95
CA ASN A 712 -14.76 53.34 39.66
C ASN A 712 -14.79 52.40 40.87
N SER A 713 -13.82 51.50 41.01
CA SER A 713 -13.68 50.62 42.19
C SER A 713 -12.69 51.16 43.24
N LEU A 714 -12.05 52.30 43.00
CA LEU A 714 -11.19 52.97 43.97
C LEU A 714 -12.02 53.92 44.84
N ASP A 715 -11.70 53.95 46.13
CA ASP A 715 -12.31 54.86 47.10
C ASP A 715 -11.95 56.32 46.76
N VAL A 716 -12.81 57.29 47.07
CA VAL A 716 -12.70 58.69 46.58
C VAL A 716 -11.38 59.37 46.98
N THR A 717 -10.71 58.86 48.03
CA THR A 717 -9.41 59.34 48.51
C THR A 717 -8.19 58.80 47.75
N GLU A 718 -8.35 57.80 46.87
CA GLU A 718 -7.26 57.16 46.11
C GLU A 718 -7.34 57.38 44.59
N GLN A 719 -8.29 58.18 44.10
CA GLN A 719 -8.35 58.52 42.68
C GLN A 719 -7.27 59.55 42.33
N PRO A 720 -6.29 59.24 41.46
CA PRO A 720 -5.33 60.23 40.99
C PRO A 720 -6.07 61.31 40.20
N ILE A 721 -5.77 62.58 40.50
CA ILE A 721 -6.25 63.74 39.74
C ILE A 721 -5.74 63.57 38.30
N LEU A 722 -6.68 63.61 37.36
CA LEU A 722 -6.52 63.28 35.93
C LEU A 722 -5.41 64.08 35.23
#